data_AF-A0A7Z0WKW9-F1
#
_entry.id   AF-A0A7Z0WKW9-F1
#
_cell.length_a   1.000
_cell.length_b   1.000
_cell.length_c   1.000
_cell.angle_alpha   90.00
_cell.angle_beta   90.00
_cell.angle_gamma   90.00
#
_symmetry.space_group_name_H-M   'P 1'
#
loop_
_entity.id
_entity.type
_entity.pdbx_description
1 polymer ?
#
loop_
_entity_poly.entity_id
_entity_poly.type
_entity_poly.pdbx_seq_one_letter_code
_entity_poly.pdbx_strand_id
1 'polypeptide(L)'
;MRFQSSPLPRWPDPDGRGAGEVVEVVAAEVTEALTALAARWSVTEPVLLLAVHAKVVAALTGDPTVITSHRTGTGPATPVSVEVRDGSWAELVASAAAARTLPAADTRAETVLDTAGGEPDLTEHELLAVSCEPLDDMLRLRVRHRAGAVGADQAQRIAGYYGTALRALTSDPDADHRAERLISAREYTAQIDSVRERPLPPVRTHEVFERIVARLPDAVAAQHRDQRLTYRELNARANRVARGLRARGVRAEDVVAVVTERDLDWLVAVLAIFKAGAVYLPVEPHFPADRMATMLRASECRFVLTEMASTTNLTVALASTGGPVPILVAGEYAGDGDATDLGVEVGEHQLAYVYFTSGSTGAPKGAMCEHAGMLNHLFAKIDDLGIREGQVVAQTAPQCFDISLWQLVAPLLVGGRTLIVEQEAVLDVERYLERVVGGDVEVLQMVPSYLEVVLTQLEAHPTSLGRLRCVSVTGEAIKVELAARWFASYPDIALVNAYGLTETSDDTNHEVLRSVPAHDSVPLGRPVANIGVYVVDDRLEPVPLGAPGEIVFSGLCVGRGYINDETRTRESFVDDPHRPGTRLYRSGDFGRWLPGGTLGFAGRRDAQVKIRGFRIEIGEIDNQLLRVPGVADAAVVVTESPGGDKQLVAFFAARDTLTGDDVRAALAETLPEYMVPVRCHRLPAMPLTDNGKIDKKRLGVLAAERENVVETPVTPTARRLARAWADVLKVPVDRVGLRENFFELGGTSLSAVRLVIAVDRWFSLTELTEHPVLADLAEVLERRTDGPATAVTTATGFDVRRADRRPPVVEADTAPGSAVDWVSENLEALRAVVAADGAVLVRGLGIKDAAQVADVSRAVAGAPVPEREGFAPRQLLTEGVYSSSEWPADQPMCMHHELSYALEFPSLMVMGCVRAPAGGGVTGLADTRDVLAALPAEIVDRFERTGWLLARNYNGLVGVPWSTAFGVTERAEVEQYCRANQIEFTWDGDGLRTRQRRAAILHHPVTGERCWFNQIAFLNEGTLDPDVREFLTAQFGRDGLPFNSLYGDGTPIEADTVETINAVYESVTQREPWCDGDLMIVDNIRMAHSREPYTGQREVLVSMAGPVRLADCRPALEDLT
;
A
#
# COMPACT_ATOMS: atom_id res chain seq x y z
N MET A 1 -21.69 -0.60 -25.41
CA MET A 1 -21.28 -1.95 -24.97
C MET A 1 -22.55 -2.75 -24.74
N ARG A 2 -22.71 -3.94 -25.34
CA ARG A 2 -23.75 -4.88 -24.89
C ARG A 2 -23.24 -5.48 -23.60
N PHE A 3 -23.98 -5.33 -22.49
CA PHE A 3 -23.72 -6.15 -21.32
C PHE A 3 -23.76 -7.60 -21.81
N GLN A 4 -22.77 -8.43 -21.46
CA GLN A 4 -22.94 -9.87 -21.56
C GLN A 4 -24.27 -10.20 -20.87
N SER A 5 -25.12 -11.01 -21.50
CA SER A 5 -26.49 -11.34 -21.04
C SER A 5 -26.56 -11.33 -19.51
N SER A 6 -27.12 -10.27 -18.94
CA SER A 6 -27.12 -10.12 -17.49
C SER A 6 -28.12 -11.11 -16.91
N PRO A 7 -27.72 -11.94 -15.92
CA PRO A 7 -28.62 -12.90 -15.34
C PRO A 7 -29.79 -12.20 -14.65
N LEU A 8 -30.88 -12.94 -14.42
CA LEU A 8 -31.98 -12.49 -13.60
C LEU A 8 -31.46 -11.95 -12.26
N PRO A 9 -32.03 -10.86 -11.73
CA PRO A 9 -31.70 -10.38 -10.40
C PRO A 9 -31.89 -11.48 -9.35
N ARG A 10 -30.87 -11.70 -8.51
CA ARG A 10 -30.86 -12.74 -7.47
C ARG A 10 -31.05 -12.13 -6.07
N TRP A 11 -32.08 -12.59 -5.38
CA TRP A 11 -32.38 -12.33 -3.97
C TRP A 11 -32.83 -13.61 -3.28
N PRO A 12 -31.89 -14.41 -2.75
CA PRO A 12 -32.26 -15.56 -1.96
C PRO A 12 -33.10 -15.13 -0.75
N ASP A 13 -34.14 -15.90 -0.47
CA ASP A 13 -34.75 -15.94 0.85
C ASP A 13 -33.73 -16.58 1.81
N PRO A 14 -33.27 -15.88 2.87
CA PRO A 14 -32.26 -16.39 3.80
C PRO A 14 -32.61 -17.76 4.41
N ASP A 15 -33.91 -18.04 4.59
CA ASP A 15 -34.41 -19.27 5.19
C ASP A 15 -35.02 -20.23 4.14
N GLY A 16 -35.13 -19.79 2.88
CA GLY A 16 -35.83 -20.50 1.82
C GLY A 16 -34.97 -21.54 1.10
N ARG A 17 -35.24 -22.83 1.35
CA ARG A 17 -34.75 -23.95 0.52
C ARG A 17 -35.88 -24.52 -0.32
N GLY A 18 -35.67 -24.65 -1.62
CA GLY A 18 -36.63 -25.25 -2.57
C GLY A 18 -37.29 -24.25 -3.51
N ALA A 19 -38.49 -24.57 -3.98
CA ALA A 19 -39.29 -23.71 -4.84
C ALA A 19 -40.45 -23.06 -4.05
N GLY A 20 -40.74 -21.81 -4.35
CA GLY A 20 -41.92 -21.08 -3.89
C GLY A 20 -42.88 -20.79 -5.06
N GLU A 21 -44.10 -20.42 -4.73
CA GLU A 21 -45.15 -20.08 -5.68
C GLU A 21 -45.90 -18.84 -5.22
N VAL A 22 -46.14 -17.91 -6.16
CA VAL A 22 -47.06 -16.79 -5.97
C VAL A 22 -48.08 -16.78 -7.11
N VAL A 23 -49.28 -16.27 -6.81
CA VAL A 23 -50.40 -16.27 -7.74
C VAL A 23 -50.93 -14.84 -7.89
N GLU A 24 -51.14 -14.43 -9.14
CA GLU A 24 -51.82 -13.20 -9.50
C GLU A 24 -53.03 -13.51 -10.40
N VAL A 25 -54.16 -12.86 -10.13
CA VAL A 25 -55.38 -13.04 -10.91
C VAL A 25 -55.57 -11.82 -11.80
N VAL A 26 -55.65 -12.07 -13.10
CA VAL A 26 -55.91 -11.07 -14.13
C VAL A 26 -57.41 -11.06 -14.42
N ALA A 27 -57.99 -9.86 -14.43
CA ALA A 27 -59.43 -9.66 -14.56
C ALA A 27 -59.99 -10.17 -15.89
N ALA A 28 -61.28 -10.53 -15.88
CA ALA A 28 -61.93 -11.18 -17.02
C ALA A 28 -61.92 -10.34 -18.30
N GLU A 29 -62.00 -9.01 -18.17
CA GLU A 29 -61.98 -8.08 -19.29
C GLU A 29 -60.64 -8.12 -20.05
N VAL A 30 -59.53 -8.31 -19.33
CA VAL A 30 -58.18 -8.44 -19.93
C VAL A 30 -58.06 -9.79 -20.63
N THR A 31 -58.59 -10.86 -20.04
CA THR A 31 -58.61 -12.20 -20.65
C THR A 31 -59.40 -12.21 -21.97
N GLU A 32 -60.61 -11.63 -21.97
CA GLU A 32 -61.43 -11.51 -23.18
C GLU A 32 -60.72 -10.69 -24.28
N ALA A 33 -60.07 -9.59 -23.88
CA ALA A 33 -59.31 -8.75 -24.80
C ALA A 33 -58.08 -9.47 -25.38
N LEU A 34 -57.37 -10.32 -24.60
CA LEU A 34 -56.26 -11.13 -25.09
C LEU A 34 -56.72 -12.12 -26.17
N THR A 35 -57.83 -12.83 -25.94
CA THR A 35 -58.40 -13.76 -26.94
C THR A 35 -58.82 -13.02 -28.20
N ALA A 36 -59.43 -11.84 -28.07
CA ALA A 36 -59.81 -10.99 -29.20
C ALA A 36 -58.58 -10.51 -30.00
N LEU A 37 -57.48 -10.14 -29.31
CA LEU A 37 -56.23 -9.72 -29.96
C LEU A 37 -55.53 -10.86 -30.69
N ALA A 38 -55.49 -12.05 -30.10
CA ALA A 38 -54.94 -13.24 -30.74
C ALA A 38 -55.66 -13.52 -32.07
N ALA A 39 -56.99 -13.46 -32.05
CA ALA A 39 -57.81 -13.58 -33.25
C ALA A 39 -57.56 -12.45 -34.26
N ARG A 40 -57.48 -11.19 -33.81
CA ARG A 40 -57.25 -10.00 -34.66
C ARG A 40 -55.93 -10.10 -35.42
N TRP A 41 -54.86 -10.57 -34.78
CA TRP A 41 -53.52 -10.65 -35.38
C TRP A 41 -53.18 -12.01 -35.98
N SER A 42 -54.12 -12.97 -35.96
CA SER A 42 -53.89 -14.33 -36.44
C SER A 42 -52.67 -15.00 -35.78
N VAL A 43 -52.47 -14.75 -34.49
CA VAL A 43 -51.46 -15.38 -33.65
C VAL A 43 -52.14 -16.20 -32.55
N THR A 44 -51.39 -17.05 -31.85
CA THR A 44 -51.92 -17.81 -30.71
C THR A 44 -51.72 -17.02 -29.41
N GLU A 45 -52.56 -17.26 -28.39
CA GLU A 45 -52.39 -16.65 -27.07
C GLU A 45 -50.99 -16.88 -26.47
N PRO A 46 -50.35 -18.07 -26.60
CA PRO A 46 -48.95 -18.26 -26.20
C PRO A 46 -47.95 -17.27 -26.83
N VAL A 47 -48.19 -16.79 -28.05
CA VAL A 47 -47.32 -15.78 -28.69
C VAL A 47 -47.47 -14.42 -28.01
N LEU A 48 -48.70 -14.02 -27.66
CA LEU A 48 -48.95 -12.80 -26.88
C LEU A 48 -48.29 -12.87 -25.50
N LEU A 49 -48.43 -14.02 -24.84
CA LEU A 49 -47.80 -14.27 -23.53
C LEU A 49 -46.28 -14.28 -23.64
N LEU A 50 -45.71 -14.81 -24.72
CA LEU A 50 -44.27 -14.77 -24.98
C LEU A 50 -43.76 -13.34 -25.19
N ALA A 51 -44.53 -12.48 -25.87
CA ALA A 51 -44.21 -11.06 -26.01
C ALA A 51 -44.18 -10.33 -24.66
N VAL A 52 -45.21 -10.55 -23.83
CA VAL A 52 -45.29 -10.02 -22.47
C VAL A 52 -44.14 -10.53 -21.60
N HIS A 53 -43.86 -11.84 -21.66
CA HIS A 53 -42.76 -12.46 -20.93
C HIS A 53 -41.41 -11.89 -21.35
N ALA A 54 -41.16 -11.75 -22.65
CA ALA A 54 -39.95 -11.11 -23.15
C ALA A 54 -39.84 -9.66 -22.67
N LYS A 55 -40.93 -8.89 -22.66
CA LYS A 55 -40.93 -7.52 -22.13
C LYS A 55 -40.53 -7.46 -20.66
N VAL A 56 -41.15 -8.27 -19.80
CA VAL A 56 -40.85 -8.27 -18.36
C VAL A 56 -39.42 -8.74 -18.10
N VAL A 57 -38.97 -9.81 -18.77
CA VAL A 57 -37.61 -10.31 -18.61
C VAL A 57 -36.57 -9.31 -19.12
N ALA A 58 -36.79 -8.66 -20.26
CA ALA A 58 -35.91 -7.59 -20.76
C ALA A 58 -35.78 -6.44 -19.76
N ALA A 59 -36.88 -6.06 -19.10
CA ALA A 59 -36.85 -5.02 -18.08
C ALA A 59 -36.10 -5.47 -16.81
N LEU A 60 -36.20 -6.74 -16.42
CA LEU A 60 -35.49 -7.29 -15.26
C LEU A 60 -33.99 -7.48 -15.49
N THR A 61 -33.58 -7.81 -16.72
CA THR A 61 -32.17 -8.09 -17.06
C THR A 61 -31.46 -6.88 -17.65
N GLY A 62 -32.20 -5.90 -18.19
CA GLY A 62 -31.66 -4.81 -18.99
C GLY A 62 -31.19 -5.22 -20.39
N ASP A 63 -31.48 -6.46 -20.83
CA ASP A 63 -31.05 -6.98 -22.14
C ASP A 63 -32.23 -6.96 -23.15
N PRO A 64 -32.10 -6.24 -24.28
CA PRO A 64 -33.12 -6.27 -25.33
C PRO A 64 -33.18 -7.62 -26.07
N THR A 65 -32.16 -8.47 -26.00
CA THR A 65 -32.19 -9.82 -26.57
C THR A 65 -32.47 -10.84 -25.48
N VAL A 66 -33.73 -11.19 -25.30
CA VAL A 66 -34.17 -12.10 -24.23
C VAL A 66 -33.98 -13.54 -24.67
N ILE A 67 -33.25 -14.31 -23.86
CA ILE A 67 -33.16 -15.76 -23.97
C ILE A 67 -34.01 -16.36 -22.84
N THR A 68 -35.02 -17.14 -23.22
CA THR A 68 -35.96 -17.79 -22.30
C THR A 68 -36.32 -19.18 -22.80
N SER A 69 -36.92 -20.02 -21.96
CA SER A 69 -37.48 -21.29 -22.40
C SER A 69 -39.00 -21.19 -22.54
N HIS A 70 -39.55 -21.76 -23.60
CA HIS A 70 -41.00 -21.80 -23.84
C HIS A 70 -41.51 -23.25 -23.87
N ARG A 71 -42.56 -23.54 -23.09
CA ARG A 71 -43.19 -24.86 -23.03
C ARG A 71 -44.65 -24.77 -23.51
N THR A 72 -44.96 -25.53 -24.56
CA THR A 72 -46.31 -25.69 -25.13
C THR A 72 -46.66 -27.19 -25.10
N GLY A 73 -47.49 -27.62 -24.14
CA GLY A 73 -47.81 -29.04 -23.90
C GLY A 73 -46.84 -29.78 -22.95
N THR A 74 -47.00 -31.11 -22.82
CA THR A 74 -46.29 -31.94 -21.81
C THR A 74 -44.82 -32.25 -22.13
N GLY A 75 -44.25 -31.61 -23.15
CA GLY A 75 -42.86 -31.80 -23.58
C GLY A 75 -41.84 -30.96 -22.78
N PRO A 76 -40.53 -31.16 -22.99
CA PRO A 76 -39.50 -30.32 -22.39
C PRO A 76 -39.60 -28.87 -22.90
N ALA A 77 -39.21 -27.91 -22.06
CA ALA A 77 -39.20 -26.51 -22.46
C ALA A 77 -38.13 -26.29 -23.54
N THR A 78 -38.45 -25.50 -24.56
CA THR A 78 -37.58 -25.23 -25.70
C THR A 78 -36.98 -23.83 -25.57
N PRO A 79 -35.64 -23.67 -25.57
CA PRO A 79 -35.02 -22.36 -25.55
C PRO A 79 -35.37 -21.53 -26.80
N VAL A 80 -35.75 -20.29 -26.58
CA VAL A 80 -36.09 -19.32 -27.62
C VAL A 80 -35.41 -17.99 -27.36
N SER A 81 -35.09 -17.27 -28.43
CA SER A 81 -34.62 -15.88 -28.38
C SER A 81 -35.66 -14.93 -28.97
N VAL A 82 -35.99 -13.88 -28.21
CA VAL A 82 -36.91 -12.82 -28.60
C VAL A 82 -36.18 -11.49 -28.51
N GLU A 83 -36.27 -10.66 -29.56
CA GLU A 83 -35.73 -9.31 -29.52
C GLU A 83 -36.81 -8.30 -29.12
N VAL A 84 -36.55 -7.55 -28.05
CA VAL A 84 -37.36 -6.45 -27.54
C VAL A 84 -36.74 -5.14 -28.03
N ARG A 85 -37.23 -4.64 -29.17
CA ARG A 85 -36.80 -3.39 -29.80
C ARG A 85 -37.79 -2.28 -29.53
N ASP A 86 -37.40 -1.02 -29.70
CA ASP A 86 -38.34 0.10 -29.70
C ASP A 86 -39.46 -0.11 -30.72
N GLY A 87 -40.71 0.14 -30.33
CA GLY A 87 -41.86 -0.11 -31.19
C GLY A 87 -43.18 -0.27 -30.45
N SER A 88 -44.25 -0.60 -31.18
CA SER A 88 -45.54 -0.89 -30.57
C SER A 88 -45.60 -2.28 -29.93
N TRP A 89 -46.63 -2.55 -29.12
CA TRP A 89 -46.94 -3.90 -28.67
C TRP A 89 -47.13 -4.87 -29.84
N ALA A 90 -47.78 -4.43 -30.94
CA ALA A 90 -47.95 -5.24 -32.15
C ALA A 90 -46.61 -5.69 -32.76
N GLU A 91 -45.62 -4.79 -32.80
CA GLU A 91 -44.28 -5.10 -33.32
C GLU A 91 -43.53 -6.07 -32.41
N LEU A 92 -43.67 -5.93 -31.09
CA LEU A 92 -43.11 -6.88 -30.13
C LEU A 92 -43.75 -8.27 -30.24
N VAL A 93 -45.07 -8.34 -30.46
CA VAL A 93 -45.79 -9.60 -30.73
C VAL A 93 -45.31 -10.24 -32.02
N ALA A 94 -45.07 -9.46 -33.08
CA ALA A 94 -44.48 -9.98 -34.31
C ALA A 94 -43.06 -10.53 -34.09
N SER A 95 -42.25 -9.86 -33.26
CA SER A 95 -40.93 -10.36 -32.85
C SER A 95 -41.02 -11.69 -32.09
N ALA A 96 -41.97 -11.82 -31.15
CA ALA A 96 -42.23 -13.06 -30.42
C ALA A 96 -42.76 -14.18 -31.33
N ALA A 97 -43.58 -13.87 -32.33
CA ALA A 97 -44.05 -14.83 -33.33
C ALA A 97 -42.89 -15.35 -34.21
N ALA A 98 -41.89 -14.49 -34.45
CA ALA A 98 -40.67 -14.81 -35.19
C ALA A 98 -39.51 -15.29 -34.29
N ALA A 99 -39.78 -15.64 -33.02
CA ALA A 99 -38.77 -16.06 -32.08
C ALA A 99 -37.94 -17.24 -32.62
N ARG A 100 -36.62 -17.19 -32.39
CA ARG A 100 -35.71 -18.23 -32.90
C ARG A 100 -35.53 -19.31 -31.86
N THR A 101 -35.85 -20.55 -32.20
CA THR A 101 -35.49 -21.73 -31.40
C THR A 101 -33.98 -21.89 -31.36
N LEU A 102 -33.43 -22.07 -30.16
CA LEU A 102 -32.00 -22.28 -29.95
C LEU A 102 -31.68 -23.77 -29.65
N PRO A 103 -30.47 -24.26 -29.98
CA PRO A 103 -30.05 -25.61 -29.61
C PRO A 103 -29.99 -25.82 -28.10
N ALA A 104 -30.39 -27.00 -27.62
CA ALA A 104 -30.41 -27.33 -26.19
C ALA A 104 -29.03 -27.29 -25.50
N ALA A 105 -27.94 -27.46 -26.25
CA ALA A 105 -26.56 -27.42 -25.73
C ALA A 105 -26.03 -25.98 -25.52
N ASP A 106 -26.69 -24.97 -26.10
CA ASP A 106 -26.19 -23.58 -26.17
C ASP A 106 -26.85 -22.62 -25.17
N THR A 107 -27.78 -23.06 -24.30
CA THR A 107 -28.54 -22.14 -23.45
C THR A 107 -28.87 -22.65 -22.05
N ARG A 108 -28.41 -21.90 -21.03
CA ARG A 108 -28.85 -21.98 -19.63
C ARG A 108 -29.88 -20.88 -19.36
N ALA A 109 -31.08 -20.99 -19.93
CA ALA A 109 -32.13 -19.99 -19.72
C ALA A 109 -32.64 -20.05 -18.27
N GLU A 110 -32.54 -18.95 -17.53
CA GLU A 110 -32.99 -18.86 -16.14
C GLU A 110 -34.51 -18.68 -16.00
N THR A 111 -35.21 -18.34 -17.09
CA THR A 111 -36.67 -18.12 -17.13
C THR A 111 -37.38 -19.12 -18.02
N VAL A 112 -38.61 -19.48 -17.64
CA VAL A 112 -39.52 -20.28 -18.47
C VAL A 112 -40.89 -19.61 -18.56
N LEU A 113 -41.46 -19.58 -19.76
CA LEU A 113 -42.89 -19.39 -19.97
C LEU A 113 -43.54 -20.77 -20.21
N ASP A 114 -44.45 -21.17 -19.33
CA ASP A 114 -45.16 -22.45 -19.41
C ASP A 114 -46.65 -22.24 -19.72
N THR A 115 -47.03 -22.49 -20.97
CA THR A 115 -48.43 -22.40 -21.43
C THR A 115 -49.11 -23.76 -21.51
N ALA A 116 -48.46 -24.82 -21.00
CA ALA A 116 -48.95 -26.19 -21.07
C ALA A 116 -49.94 -26.57 -19.95
N GLY A 117 -50.06 -25.75 -18.90
CA GLY A 117 -50.95 -25.99 -17.76
C GLY A 117 -50.52 -27.15 -16.84
N GLY A 118 -49.22 -27.49 -16.80
CA GLY A 118 -48.67 -28.52 -15.91
C GLY A 118 -47.92 -27.95 -14.71
N GLU A 119 -47.71 -28.78 -13.67
CA GLU A 119 -46.88 -28.48 -12.49
C GLU A 119 -45.52 -29.22 -12.50
N PRO A 120 -44.67 -29.14 -13.54
CA PRO A 120 -43.33 -29.73 -13.47
C PRO A 120 -42.43 -28.85 -12.59
N ASP A 121 -41.66 -29.46 -11.69
CA ASP A 121 -40.65 -28.76 -10.90
C ASP A 121 -39.66 -27.97 -11.79
N LEU A 122 -39.15 -26.86 -11.26
CA LEU A 122 -38.09 -26.08 -11.92
C LEU A 122 -36.85 -26.97 -12.11
N THR A 123 -36.32 -27.03 -13.32
CA THR A 123 -35.04 -27.71 -13.57
C THR A 123 -33.88 -26.97 -12.90
N GLU A 124 -32.72 -27.61 -12.74
CA GLU A 124 -31.55 -27.03 -12.04
C GLU A 124 -31.14 -25.64 -12.57
N HIS A 125 -31.39 -25.33 -13.84
CA HIS A 125 -31.02 -24.05 -14.44
C HIS A 125 -32.13 -22.99 -14.41
N GLU A 126 -33.37 -23.40 -14.15
CA GLU A 126 -34.53 -22.51 -14.12
C GLU A 126 -34.67 -21.88 -12.73
N LEU A 127 -34.72 -20.54 -12.69
CA LEU A 127 -34.90 -19.76 -11.46
C LEU A 127 -36.34 -19.26 -11.33
N LEU A 128 -37.02 -19.05 -12.45
CA LEU A 128 -38.36 -18.48 -12.53
C LEU A 128 -39.16 -19.15 -13.65
N ALA A 129 -40.34 -19.67 -13.36
CA ALA A 129 -41.31 -20.12 -14.34
C ALA A 129 -42.63 -19.37 -14.18
N VAL A 130 -43.17 -18.88 -15.28
CA VAL A 130 -44.46 -18.19 -15.31
C VAL A 130 -45.43 -19.06 -16.11
N SER A 131 -46.51 -19.50 -15.48
CA SER A 131 -47.61 -20.18 -16.16
C SER A 131 -48.89 -19.35 -16.14
N CYS A 132 -49.66 -19.47 -17.22
CA CYS A 132 -50.93 -18.78 -17.41
C CYS A 132 -52.02 -19.84 -17.55
N GLU A 133 -52.93 -19.91 -16.58
CA GLU A 133 -53.99 -20.92 -16.52
C GLU A 133 -55.36 -20.24 -16.54
N PRO A 134 -56.33 -20.73 -17.33
CA PRO A 134 -57.71 -20.24 -17.26
C PRO A 134 -58.29 -20.45 -15.86
N LEU A 135 -58.98 -19.43 -15.32
CA LEU A 135 -59.74 -19.48 -14.09
C LEU A 135 -61.12 -18.87 -14.32
N ASP A 136 -62.09 -19.71 -14.70
CA ASP A 136 -63.40 -19.26 -15.17
C ASP A 136 -63.28 -18.27 -16.34
N ASP A 137 -63.73 -17.02 -16.19
CA ASP A 137 -63.57 -15.91 -17.14
C ASP A 137 -62.27 -15.11 -16.93
N MET A 138 -61.53 -15.39 -15.85
CA MET A 138 -60.27 -14.74 -15.48
C MET A 138 -59.05 -15.57 -15.92
N LEU A 139 -57.87 -14.95 -15.86
CA LEU A 139 -56.59 -15.63 -16.10
C LEU A 139 -55.78 -15.67 -14.81
N ARG A 140 -55.36 -16.87 -14.39
CA ARG A 140 -54.46 -17.07 -13.26
C ARG A 140 -53.01 -17.09 -13.74
N LEU A 141 -52.22 -16.13 -13.30
CA LEU A 141 -50.77 -16.12 -13.46
C LEU A 141 -50.15 -16.79 -12.24
N ARG A 142 -49.38 -17.84 -12.46
CA ARG A 142 -48.66 -18.56 -11.42
C ARG A 142 -47.16 -18.40 -11.67
N VAL A 143 -46.48 -17.77 -10.73
CA VAL A 143 -45.04 -17.53 -10.79
C VAL A 143 -44.36 -18.47 -9.79
N ARG A 144 -43.75 -19.53 -10.32
CA ARG A 144 -42.93 -20.46 -9.56
C ARG A 144 -41.49 -19.99 -9.58
N HIS A 145 -40.83 -20.01 -8.44
CA HIS A 145 -39.50 -19.45 -8.29
C HIS A 145 -38.62 -20.30 -7.38
N ARG A 146 -37.31 -20.29 -7.60
CA ARG A 146 -36.37 -20.93 -6.67
C ARG A 146 -36.13 -19.99 -5.49
N ALA A 147 -36.53 -20.38 -4.28
CA ALA A 147 -36.44 -19.53 -3.08
C ALA A 147 -35.00 -19.09 -2.76
N GLY A 148 -34.01 -19.95 -3.04
CA GLY A 148 -32.59 -19.61 -2.92
C GLY A 148 -32.03 -18.69 -4.01
N ALA A 149 -32.88 -18.16 -4.91
CA ALA A 149 -32.47 -17.21 -5.95
C ALA A 149 -33.44 -16.03 -6.09
N VAL A 150 -34.75 -16.23 -5.91
CA VAL A 150 -35.78 -15.19 -5.94
C VAL A 150 -36.64 -15.37 -4.71
N GLY A 151 -36.74 -14.37 -3.85
CA GLY A 151 -37.60 -14.39 -2.66
C GLY A 151 -39.08 -14.16 -3.00
N ALA A 152 -39.98 -14.56 -2.11
CA ALA A 152 -41.42 -14.50 -2.33
C ALA A 152 -41.93 -13.07 -2.66
N ASP A 153 -41.46 -12.06 -1.93
CA ASP A 153 -41.82 -10.65 -2.19
C ASP A 153 -41.40 -10.19 -3.59
N GLN A 154 -40.25 -10.67 -4.08
CA GLN A 154 -39.80 -10.35 -5.42
C GLN A 154 -40.63 -11.09 -6.46
N ALA A 155 -40.91 -12.37 -6.25
CA ALA A 155 -41.77 -13.14 -7.15
C ALA A 155 -43.15 -12.48 -7.28
N GLN A 156 -43.71 -11.96 -6.17
CA GLN A 156 -44.96 -11.22 -6.18
C GLN A 156 -44.89 -9.92 -6.98
N ARG A 157 -43.79 -9.16 -6.88
CA ARG A 157 -43.56 -7.97 -7.71
C ARG A 157 -43.45 -8.34 -9.19
N ILE A 158 -42.72 -9.41 -9.50
CA ILE A 158 -42.57 -9.92 -10.86
C ILE A 158 -43.95 -10.27 -11.43
N ALA A 159 -44.78 -11.02 -10.71
CA ALA A 159 -46.17 -11.30 -11.10
C ALA A 159 -46.94 -10.02 -11.43
N GLY A 160 -46.79 -8.98 -10.61
CA GLY A 160 -47.40 -7.66 -10.82
C GLY A 160 -46.96 -7.00 -12.12
N TYR A 161 -45.69 -7.13 -12.49
CA TYR A 161 -45.17 -6.61 -13.77
C TYR A 161 -45.83 -7.31 -14.97
N TYR A 162 -46.08 -8.63 -14.89
CA TYR A 162 -46.85 -9.35 -15.92
C TYR A 162 -48.29 -8.84 -15.98
N GLY A 163 -48.95 -8.67 -14.84
CA GLY A 163 -50.31 -8.12 -14.78
C GLY A 163 -50.41 -6.74 -15.43
N THR A 164 -49.44 -5.85 -15.18
CA THR A 164 -49.38 -4.52 -15.79
C THR A 164 -49.11 -4.61 -17.30
N ALA A 165 -48.15 -5.43 -17.74
CA ALA A 165 -47.85 -5.62 -19.14
C ALA A 165 -49.04 -6.19 -19.94
N LEU A 166 -49.83 -7.10 -19.37
CA LEU A 166 -51.04 -7.64 -20.02
C LEU A 166 -52.13 -6.56 -20.16
N ARG A 167 -52.33 -5.73 -19.13
CA ARG A 167 -53.26 -4.59 -19.20
C ARG A 167 -52.82 -3.58 -20.26
N ALA A 168 -51.53 -3.28 -20.35
CA ALA A 168 -50.95 -2.38 -21.33
C ALA A 168 -51.22 -2.86 -22.77
N LEU A 169 -50.84 -4.12 -23.06
CA LEU A 169 -51.03 -4.76 -24.35
C LEU A 169 -52.50 -4.78 -24.79
N THR A 170 -53.41 -5.07 -23.86
CA THR A 170 -54.84 -5.19 -24.17
C THR A 170 -55.57 -3.85 -24.29
N SER A 171 -55.09 -2.82 -23.59
CA SER A 171 -55.72 -1.49 -23.61
C SER A 171 -55.38 -0.71 -24.87
N ASP A 172 -54.10 -0.70 -25.28
CA ASP A 172 -53.66 -0.04 -26.52
C ASP A 172 -52.53 -0.85 -27.19
N PRO A 173 -52.88 -1.81 -28.07
CA PRO A 173 -51.92 -2.67 -28.73
C PRO A 173 -51.04 -1.95 -29.78
N ASP A 174 -51.43 -0.75 -30.20
CA ASP A 174 -50.69 0.05 -31.16
C ASP A 174 -49.78 1.09 -30.45
N ALA A 175 -49.92 1.25 -29.12
CA ALA A 175 -49.03 2.07 -28.31
C ALA A 175 -47.62 1.50 -28.19
N ASP A 176 -46.67 2.40 -27.97
CA ASP A 176 -45.30 2.06 -27.63
C ASP A 176 -45.26 1.27 -26.31
N HIS A 177 -44.83 0.01 -26.40
CA HIS A 177 -44.79 -0.89 -25.25
C HIS A 177 -43.73 -0.49 -24.20
N ARG A 178 -42.90 0.53 -24.48
CA ARG A 178 -41.98 1.17 -23.53
C ARG A 178 -42.55 2.44 -22.89
N ALA A 179 -43.70 2.95 -23.34
CA ALA A 179 -44.30 4.15 -22.78
C ALA A 179 -44.98 3.90 -21.41
N GLU A 180 -45.49 2.69 -21.18
CA GLU A 180 -46.12 2.33 -19.91
C GLU A 180 -45.11 1.76 -18.90
N ARG A 181 -45.19 2.25 -17.66
CA ARG A 181 -44.36 1.77 -16.55
C ARG A 181 -44.84 0.38 -16.13
N LEU A 182 -43.92 -0.59 -16.12
CA LEU A 182 -44.23 -1.93 -15.57
C LEU A 182 -44.44 -1.89 -14.06
N ILE A 183 -43.71 -1.01 -13.37
CA ILE A 183 -43.74 -0.89 -11.91
C ILE A 183 -45.06 -0.27 -11.43
N SER A 184 -45.51 -0.71 -10.26
CA SER A 184 -46.72 -0.14 -9.64
C SER A 184 -46.54 1.31 -9.22
N ALA A 185 -47.63 2.08 -9.08
CA ALA A 185 -47.58 3.45 -8.57
C ALA A 185 -46.91 3.54 -7.19
N ARG A 186 -47.12 2.54 -6.33
CA ARG A 186 -46.49 2.45 -5.01
C ARG A 186 -44.97 2.28 -5.12
N GLU A 187 -44.52 1.41 -6.03
CA GLU A 187 -43.09 1.19 -6.27
C GLU A 187 -42.43 2.42 -6.90
N TYR A 188 -43.09 3.05 -7.87
CA TYR A 188 -42.65 4.31 -8.46
C TYR A 188 -42.46 5.41 -7.40
N THR A 189 -43.48 5.67 -6.57
CA THR A 189 -43.37 6.64 -5.47
C THR A 189 -42.25 6.27 -4.49
N ALA A 190 -42.08 4.99 -4.17
CA ALA A 190 -41.00 4.55 -3.28
C ALA A 190 -39.60 4.77 -3.88
N GLN A 191 -39.44 4.71 -5.20
CA GLN A 191 -38.15 4.97 -5.85
C GLN A 191 -37.88 6.48 -6.00
N ILE A 192 -38.88 7.27 -6.39
CA ILE A 192 -38.73 8.71 -6.67
C ILE A 192 -38.80 9.58 -5.40
N ASP A 193 -39.71 9.29 -4.48
CA ASP A 193 -40.02 10.10 -3.28
C ASP A 193 -39.35 9.58 -2.00
N SER A 194 -38.21 8.90 -2.15
CA SER A 194 -37.43 8.34 -1.04
C SER A 194 -36.50 9.33 -0.33
N VAL A 195 -36.51 10.61 -0.71
CA VAL A 195 -35.57 11.61 -0.18
C VAL A 195 -35.83 11.87 1.29
N ARG A 196 -34.82 11.59 2.13
CA ARG A 196 -34.83 11.96 3.54
C ARG A 196 -34.49 13.43 3.68
N GLU A 197 -35.44 14.26 4.10
CA GLU A 197 -35.18 15.67 4.34
C GLU A 197 -34.39 15.91 5.63
N ARG A 198 -33.42 16.83 5.57
CA ARG A 198 -32.73 17.40 6.71
C ARG A 198 -32.63 18.92 6.51
N PRO A 199 -33.30 19.74 7.34
CA PRO A 199 -33.17 21.19 7.26
C PRO A 199 -31.70 21.62 7.40
N LEU A 200 -31.23 22.43 6.45
CA LEU A 200 -29.93 23.09 6.58
C LEU A 200 -30.09 24.39 7.38
N PRO A 201 -29.09 24.78 8.17
CA PRO A 201 -29.12 26.07 8.84
C PRO A 201 -29.08 27.20 7.78
N PRO A 202 -29.69 28.37 8.04
CA PRO A 202 -29.75 29.48 7.10
C PRO A 202 -28.42 30.28 7.08
N VAL A 203 -27.31 29.57 7.04
CA VAL A 203 -25.93 30.10 7.01
C VAL A 203 -25.05 29.19 6.14
N ARG A 204 -23.87 29.68 5.75
CA ARG A 204 -22.88 28.98 4.94
C ARG A 204 -21.74 28.44 5.79
N THR A 205 -20.89 27.63 5.17
CA THR A 205 -19.77 26.95 5.82
C THR A 205 -18.89 27.89 6.66
N HIS A 206 -18.54 29.07 6.13
CA HIS A 206 -17.69 30.02 6.85
C HIS A 206 -18.40 30.65 8.06
N GLU A 207 -19.71 30.90 7.99
CA GLU A 207 -20.50 31.42 9.11
C GLU A 207 -20.72 30.36 10.20
N VAL A 208 -20.89 29.08 9.83
CA VAL A 208 -20.91 27.96 10.79
C VAL A 208 -19.55 27.88 11.50
N PHE A 209 -18.45 27.99 10.76
CA PHE A 209 -17.10 28.07 11.32
C PHE A 209 -16.93 29.26 12.27
N GLU A 210 -17.35 30.48 11.90
CA GLU A 210 -17.28 31.68 12.75
C GLU A 210 -18.05 31.49 14.08
N ARG A 211 -19.21 30.81 14.06
CA ARG A 211 -19.94 30.45 15.29
C ARG A 211 -19.15 29.51 16.18
N ILE A 212 -18.41 28.56 15.61
CA ILE A 212 -17.49 27.69 16.36
C ILE A 212 -16.31 28.50 16.90
N VAL A 213 -15.75 29.43 16.13
CA VAL A 213 -14.66 30.32 16.59
C VAL A 213 -15.10 31.14 17.81
N ALA A 214 -16.32 31.67 17.81
CA ALA A 214 -16.85 32.40 18.96
C ALA A 214 -17.02 31.51 20.21
N ARG A 215 -17.29 30.21 20.02
CA ARG A 215 -17.53 29.24 21.10
C ARG A 215 -16.24 28.62 21.64
N LEU A 216 -15.27 28.32 20.78
CA LEU A 216 -14.03 27.58 21.08
C LEU A 216 -12.78 28.28 20.53
N PRO A 217 -12.55 29.57 20.83
CA PRO A 217 -11.54 30.35 20.13
C PRO A 217 -10.11 29.84 20.32
N ASP A 218 -9.80 29.29 21.50
CA ASP A 218 -8.45 28.89 21.88
C ASP A 218 -8.20 27.38 21.67
N ALA A 219 -9.20 26.63 21.16
CA ALA A 219 -9.03 25.24 20.76
C ALA A 219 -8.21 25.15 19.46
N VAL A 220 -7.41 24.09 19.30
CA VAL A 220 -6.64 23.85 18.08
C VAL A 220 -7.57 23.42 16.95
N ALA A 221 -7.66 24.24 15.90
CA ALA A 221 -8.47 23.98 14.72
C ALA A 221 -7.74 23.14 13.68
N ALA A 222 -6.45 23.42 13.46
CA ALA A 222 -5.67 22.75 12.44
C ALA A 222 -4.20 22.57 12.87
N GLN A 223 -3.58 21.51 12.36
CA GLN A 223 -2.18 21.19 12.59
C GLN A 223 -1.53 20.72 11.29
N HIS A 224 -0.31 21.16 11.05
CA HIS A 224 0.58 20.67 10.00
C HIS A 224 1.99 20.60 10.58
N ARG A 225 2.58 19.39 10.63
CA ARG A 225 3.83 19.13 11.36
C ARG A 225 3.72 19.63 12.82
N ASP A 226 4.68 20.41 13.27
CA ASP A 226 4.72 21.02 14.61
C ASP A 226 3.92 22.33 14.70
N GLN A 227 3.45 22.86 13.57
CA GLN A 227 2.67 24.10 13.53
C GLN A 227 1.21 23.83 13.82
N ARG A 228 0.60 24.69 14.64
CA ARG A 228 -0.80 24.60 15.05
C ARG A 228 -1.44 25.98 14.93
N LEU A 229 -2.70 26.00 14.49
CA LEU A 229 -3.55 27.18 14.53
C LEU A 229 -4.75 26.90 15.41
N THR A 230 -5.01 27.80 16.35
CA THR A 230 -6.28 27.86 17.06
C THR A 230 -7.40 28.34 16.14
N TYR A 231 -8.66 28.11 16.51
CA TYR A 231 -9.81 28.65 15.79
C TYR A 231 -9.73 30.17 15.62
N ARG A 232 -9.31 30.90 16.65
CA ARG A 232 -9.13 32.36 16.61
C ARG A 232 -8.07 32.78 15.61
N GLU A 233 -6.90 32.14 15.63
CA GLU A 233 -5.78 32.46 14.73
C GLU A 233 -6.11 32.14 13.28
N LEU A 234 -6.71 30.97 13.03
CA LEU A 234 -7.14 30.55 11.70
C LEU A 234 -8.17 31.53 11.13
N ASN A 235 -9.19 31.90 11.92
CA ASN A 235 -10.21 32.85 11.51
C ASN A 235 -9.62 34.22 11.20
N ALA A 236 -8.74 34.72 12.07
CA ALA A 236 -8.08 36.02 11.89
C ALA A 236 -7.24 36.07 10.60
N ARG A 237 -6.48 35.00 10.29
CA ARG A 237 -5.70 34.90 9.05
C ARG A 237 -6.62 34.86 7.82
N ALA A 238 -7.64 34.00 7.82
CA ALA A 238 -8.60 33.91 6.73
C ALA A 238 -9.34 35.24 6.48
N ASN A 239 -9.72 35.95 7.54
CA ASN A 239 -10.37 37.26 7.47
C ASN A 239 -9.46 38.34 6.82
N ARG A 240 -8.15 38.32 7.09
CA ARG A 240 -7.22 39.27 6.46
C ARG A 240 -7.03 38.97 4.97
N VAL A 241 -6.87 37.71 4.60
CA VAL A 241 -6.77 37.30 3.19
C VAL A 241 -8.06 37.63 2.43
N ALA A 242 -9.23 37.36 3.02
CA ALA A 242 -10.53 37.68 2.42
C ALA A 242 -10.70 39.19 2.17
N ARG A 243 -10.30 40.05 3.12
CA ARG A 243 -10.28 41.51 2.91
C ARG A 243 -9.34 41.91 1.79
N GLY A 244 -8.17 41.26 1.72
CA GLY A 244 -7.20 41.44 0.66
C GLY A 244 -7.73 41.17 -0.74
N LEU A 245 -8.43 40.04 -0.89
CA LEU A 245 -9.14 39.66 -2.11
C LEU A 245 -10.16 40.73 -2.50
N ARG A 246 -11.02 41.15 -1.56
CA ARG A 246 -12.03 42.18 -1.82
C ARG A 246 -11.44 43.54 -2.16
N ALA A 247 -10.35 43.94 -1.50
CA ALA A 247 -9.63 45.19 -1.80
C ALA A 247 -9.04 45.20 -3.22
N ARG A 248 -8.69 44.02 -3.76
CA ARG A 248 -8.24 43.82 -5.15
C ARG A 248 -9.40 43.67 -6.15
N GLY A 249 -10.64 43.77 -5.67
CA GLY A 249 -11.83 43.80 -6.51
C GLY A 249 -12.45 42.44 -6.80
N VAL A 250 -12.16 41.41 -5.99
CA VAL A 250 -12.90 40.13 -6.01
C VAL A 250 -14.36 40.40 -5.65
N ARG A 251 -15.26 39.87 -6.48
CA ARG A 251 -16.72 39.95 -6.36
C ARG A 251 -17.31 38.59 -6.00
N ALA A 252 -18.61 38.59 -5.67
CA ALA A 252 -19.36 37.36 -5.49
C ALA A 252 -19.26 36.51 -6.76
N GLU A 253 -19.01 35.21 -6.57
CA GLU A 253 -18.81 34.22 -7.64
C GLU A 253 -17.63 34.45 -8.60
N ASP A 254 -16.70 35.39 -8.32
CA ASP A 254 -15.41 35.41 -9.03
C ASP A 254 -14.63 34.11 -8.71
N VAL A 255 -14.09 33.44 -9.72
CA VAL A 255 -13.25 32.25 -9.54
C VAL A 255 -11.85 32.66 -9.08
N VAL A 256 -11.42 32.09 -7.96
CA VAL A 256 -10.09 32.27 -7.37
C VAL A 256 -9.40 30.92 -7.31
N ALA A 257 -8.33 30.77 -8.10
CA ALA A 257 -7.52 29.57 -8.06
C ALA A 257 -6.62 29.56 -6.83
N VAL A 258 -6.38 28.38 -6.26
CA VAL A 258 -5.42 28.18 -5.17
C VAL A 258 -4.38 27.18 -5.63
N VAL A 259 -3.12 27.60 -5.61
CA VAL A 259 -1.95 26.83 -6.02
C VAL A 259 -0.95 26.86 -4.86
N THR A 260 -1.07 25.92 -3.94
CA THR A 260 -0.25 25.80 -2.73
C THR A 260 0.03 24.34 -2.41
N GLU A 261 1.10 24.06 -1.69
CA GLU A 261 1.33 22.77 -1.06
C GLU A 261 0.24 22.44 -0.01
N ARG A 262 0.28 21.22 0.52
CA ARG A 262 -0.64 20.78 1.58
C ARG A 262 -0.19 21.29 2.94
N ASP A 263 -0.62 22.50 3.27
CA ASP A 263 -0.23 23.15 4.51
C ASP A 263 -1.36 23.98 5.15
N LEU A 264 -1.02 24.79 6.16
CA LEU A 264 -1.99 25.65 6.85
C LEU A 264 -2.44 26.84 5.99
N ASP A 265 -1.61 27.30 5.05
CA ASP A 265 -1.93 28.42 4.16
C ASP A 265 -3.00 28.01 3.14
N TRP A 266 -2.98 26.75 2.69
CA TRP A 266 -4.08 26.19 1.90
C TRP A 266 -5.43 26.29 2.63
N LEU A 267 -5.49 25.86 3.90
CA LEU A 267 -6.71 25.97 4.71
C LEU A 267 -7.16 27.43 4.88
N VAL A 268 -6.21 28.34 5.13
CA VAL A 268 -6.47 29.78 5.24
C VAL A 268 -7.06 30.31 3.93
N ALA A 269 -6.49 29.94 2.78
CA ALA A 269 -6.94 30.37 1.46
C ALA A 269 -8.39 29.92 1.16
N VAL A 270 -8.72 28.65 1.45
CA VAL A 270 -10.07 28.12 1.24
C VAL A 270 -11.10 28.88 2.08
N LEU A 271 -10.85 29.07 3.38
CA LEU A 271 -11.76 29.81 4.25
C LEU A 271 -11.87 31.28 3.83
N ALA A 272 -10.78 31.91 3.39
CA ALA A 272 -10.77 33.28 2.92
C ALA A 272 -11.63 33.48 1.66
N ILE A 273 -11.59 32.54 0.72
CA ILE A 273 -12.41 32.55 -0.50
C ILE A 273 -13.89 32.47 -0.12
N PHE A 274 -14.27 31.55 0.76
CA PHE A 274 -15.66 31.43 1.22
C PHE A 274 -16.14 32.70 1.93
N LYS A 275 -15.30 33.31 2.78
CA LYS A 275 -15.60 34.58 3.46
C LYS A 275 -15.68 35.79 2.53
N ALA A 276 -15.02 35.73 1.39
CA ALA A 276 -15.09 36.75 0.35
C ALA A 276 -16.33 36.59 -0.57
N GLY A 277 -17.05 35.47 -0.48
CA GLY A 277 -18.14 35.10 -1.39
C GLY A 277 -17.66 34.67 -2.78
N ALA A 278 -16.39 34.30 -2.90
CA ALA A 278 -15.76 33.89 -4.16
C ALA A 278 -15.79 32.36 -4.32
N VAL A 279 -15.40 31.88 -5.51
CA VAL A 279 -15.43 30.45 -5.86
C VAL A 279 -14.04 29.84 -5.77
N TYR A 280 -13.91 28.76 -5.00
CA TYR A 280 -12.65 28.04 -4.83
C TYR A 280 -12.35 27.16 -6.04
N LEU A 281 -11.20 27.37 -6.68
CA LEU A 281 -10.66 26.49 -7.73
C LEU A 281 -9.31 25.90 -7.28
N PRO A 282 -9.25 24.63 -6.85
CA PRO A 282 -7.97 23.98 -6.59
C PRO A 282 -7.18 23.71 -7.86
N VAL A 283 -5.89 24.01 -7.82
CA VAL A 283 -4.93 23.65 -8.86
C VAL A 283 -3.73 23.00 -8.18
N GLU A 284 -3.44 21.75 -8.55
CA GLU A 284 -2.29 21.01 -8.01
C GLU A 284 -0.98 21.74 -8.37
N PRO A 285 -0.13 22.12 -7.40
CA PRO A 285 1.11 22.86 -7.65
C PRO A 285 2.11 22.11 -8.54
N HIS A 286 2.02 20.79 -8.60
CA HIS A 286 2.89 19.94 -9.44
C HIS A 286 2.35 19.70 -10.85
N PHE A 287 1.18 20.22 -11.23
CA PHE A 287 0.69 20.06 -12.60
C PHE A 287 1.60 20.74 -13.63
N PRO A 288 1.67 20.20 -14.88
CA PRO A 288 2.33 20.89 -15.98
C PRO A 288 1.73 22.27 -16.23
N ALA A 289 2.57 23.23 -16.59
CA ALA A 289 2.18 24.63 -16.78
C ALA A 289 1.04 24.79 -17.81
N ASP A 290 1.04 23.99 -18.89
CA ASP A 290 -0.01 24.03 -19.92
C ASP A 290 -1.37 23.56 -19.41
N ARG A 291 -1.38 22.56 -18.51
CA ARG A 291 -2.62 22.09 -17.87
C ARG A 291 -3.16 23.15 -16.92
N MET A 292 -2.30 23.75 -16.09
CA MET A 292 -2.68 24.88 -15.23
C MET A 292 -3.26 26.02 -16.09
N ALA A 293 -2.57 26.40 -17.16
CA ALA A 293 -3.01 27.46 -18.06
C ALA A 293 -4.36 27.14 -18.72
N THR A 294 -4.60 25.88 -19.08
CA THR A 294 -5.88 25.42 -19.63
C THR A 294 -7.00 25.56 -18.61
N MET A 295 -6.79 25.12 -17.37
CA MET A 295 -7.78 25.24 -16.29
C MET A 295 -8.10 26.72 -15.98
N LEU A 296 -7.07 27.56 -15.89
CA LEU A 296 -7.21 29.00 -15.62
C LEU A 296 -7.97 29.73 -16.74
N ARG A 297 -7.71 29.40 -18.01
CA ARG A 297 -8.47 29.97 -19.16
C ARG A 297 -9.91 29.47 -19.19
N ALA A 298 -10.12 28.15 -19.02
CA ALA A 298 -11.44 27.55 -19.10
C ALA A 298 -12.39 28.06 -17.99
N SER A 299 -11.85 28.41 -16.83
CA SER A 299 -12.58 29.00 -15.71
C SER A 299 -12.65 30.52 -15.71
N GLU A 300 -12.04 31.19 -16.71
CA GLU A 300 -11.87 32.65 -16.74
C GLU A 300 -11.31 33.22 -15.43
N CYS A 301 -10.40 32.48 -14.79
CA CYS A 301 -9.86 32.80 -13.48
C CYS A 301 -9.07 34.12 -13.48
N ARG A 302 -9.39 35.02 -12.55
CA ARG A 302 -8.80 36.36 -12.46
C ARG A 302 -7.77 36.52 -11.35
N PHE A 303 -7.81 35.66 -10.34
CA PHE A 303 -6.94 35.75 -9.17
C PHE A 303 -6.39 34.37 -8.81
N VAL A 304 -5.12 34.32 -8.41
CA VAL A 304 -4.49 33.10 -7.90
C VAL A 304 -3.95 33.38 -6.51
N LEU A 305 -4.40 32.63 -5.52
CA LEU A 305 -3.73 32.53 -4.23
C LEU A 305 -2.63 31.48 -4.33
N THR A 306 -1.41 31.84 -3.93
CA THR A 306 -0.26 30.93 -3.97
C THR A 306 0.69 31.22 -2.81
N GLU A 307 1.73 30.40 -2.69
CA GLU A 307 2.83 30.57 -1.75
C GLU A 307 4.16 30.64 -2.50
N MET A 308 5.23 31.03 -1.80
CA MET A 308 6.54 31.21 -2.44
C MET A 308 7.12 29.93 -3.04
N ALA A 309 6.85 28.77 -2.43
CA ALA A 309 7.42 27.49 -2.86
C ALA A 309 6.80 26.95 -4.16
N SER A 310 5.51 27.18 -4.40
CA SER A 310 4.74 26.56 -5.50
C SER A 310 4.73 27.34 -6.82
N THR A 311 5.66 28.28 -7.02
CA THR A 311 5.54 29.27 -8.12
C THR A 311 6.13 28.84 -9.46
N THR A 312 6.95 27.78 -9.57
CA THR A 312 7.72 27.51 -10.81
C THR A 312 6.83 27.23 -12.02
N ASN A 313 6.03 26.16 -12.00
CA ASN A 313 5.11 25.82 -13.10
C ASN A 313 4.00 26.87 -13.23
N LEU A 314 3.55 27.43 -12.11
CA LEU A 314 2.56 28.50 -12.08
C LEU A 314 3.05 29.74 -12.83
N THR A 315 4.31 30.14 -12.66
CA THR A 315 4.89 31.32 -13.33
C THR A 315 4.87 31.14 -14.85
N VAL A 316 5.22 29.95 -15.33
CA VAL A 316 5.15 29.59 -16.76
C VAL A 316 3.70 29.63 -17.25
N ALA A 317 2.77 29.06 -16.47
CA ALA A 317 1.35 29.07 -16.80
C ALA A 317 0.79 30.50 -16.89
N LEU A 318 1.10 31.35 -15.91
CA LEU A 318 0.67 32.76 -15.84
C LEU A 318 1.22 33.57 -17.02
N ALA A 319 2.48 33.36 -17.40
CA ALA A 319 3.08 34.00 -18.57
C ALA A 319 2.31 33.69 -19.88
N SER A 320 1.78 32.48 -20.01
CA SER A 320 1.01 32.06 -21.19
C SER A 320 -0.46 32.52 -21.18
N THR A 321 -1.03 32.77 -19.99
CA THR A 321 -2.45 33.13 -19.85
C THR A 321 -2.68 34.64 -19.85
N GLY A 322 -1.66 35.44 -19.47
CA GLY A 322 -1.72 36.90 -19.46
C GLY A 322 -2.82 37.50 -18.55
N GLY A 323 -3.41 36.69 -17.66
CA GLY A 323 -4.76 36.95 -17.13
C GLY A 323 -4.91 36.99 -15.61
N PRO A 324 -4.40 36.03 -14.82
CA PRO A 324 -4.63 36.03 -13.37
C PRO A 324 -3.59 36.82 -12.57
N VAL A 325 -4.03 37.58 -11.56
CA VAL A 325 -3.13 38.26 -10.62
C VAL A 325 -2.71 37.28 -9.50
N PRO A 326 -1.41 36.92 -9.37
CA PRO A 326 -0.95 36.11 -8.25
C PRO A 326 -0.90 36.93 -6.95
N ILE A 327 -1.32 36.31 -5.85
CA ILE A 327 -1.41 36.90 -4.51
C ILE A 327 -0.82 35.90 -3.53
N LEU A 328 0.17 36.33 -2.73
CA LEU A 328 0.81 35.46 -1.73
C LEU A 328 -0.04 35.39 -0.46
N VAL A 329 -0.34 34.16 0.00
CA VAL A 329 -1.17 33.93 1.20
C VAL A 329 -0.49 34.48 2.46
N ALA A 330 0.74 34.03 2.76
CA ALA A 330 1.51 34.52 3.91
C ALA A 330 2.16 35.91 3.71
N GLY A 331 2.50 36.29 2.48
CA GLY A 331 3.35 37.45 2.21
C GLY A 331 2.68 38.81 2.39
N GLU A 332 1.41 38.97 1.99
CA GLU A 332 0.74 40.28 1.96
C GLU A 332 -0.17 40.55 3.18
N TYR A 333 -0.52 39.53 3.98
CA TYR A 333 -1.58 39.61 5.00
C TYR A 333 -1.18 39.11 6.40
N ALA A 334 0.12 38.93 6.66
CA ALA A 334 0.66 38.51 7.96
C ALA A 334 0.69 39.63 9.04
N GLY A 335 0.30 40.86 8.71
CA GLY A 335 0.34 42.00 9.65
C GLY A 335 -0.90 42.17 10.56
N ASP A 336 -0.86 43.18 11.43
CA ASP A 336 -1.89 43.57 12.41
C ASP A 336 -3.14 44.26 11.79
N GLY A 337 -3.51 43.88 10.56
CA GLY A 337 -4.70 44.40 9.90
C GLY A 337 -6.01 43.94 10.56
N ASP A 338 -7.12 44.59 10.22
CA ASP A 338 -8.45 44.21 10.71
C ASP A 338 -8.75 42.72 10.43
N ALA A 339 -8.99 41.98 11.51
CA ALA A 339 -9.20 40.54 11.51
C ALA A 339 -10.63 40.15 11.93
N THR A 340 -11.56 41.10 12.04
CA THR A 340 -12.97 40.83 12.35
C THR A 340 -13.67 40.09 11.20
N ASP A 341 -14.79 39.42 11.46
CA ASP A 341 -15.52 38.74 10.39
C ASP A 341 -16.10 39.75 9.39
N LEU A 342 -16.05 39.42 8.09
CA LEU A 342 -16.36 40.39 7.03
C LEU A 342 -17.86 40.67 6.91
N GLY A 343 -18.72 39.72 7.30
CA GLY A 343 -20.17 39.81 7.15
C GLY A 343 -20.64 39.93 5.69
N VAL A 344 -19.94 39.28 4.75
CA VAL A 344 -20.38 39.20 3.34
C VAL A 344 -21.56 38.24 3.25
N GLU A 345 -22.67 38.69 2.68
CA GLU A 345 -23.84 37.85 2.46
C GLU A 345 -23.59 36.87 1.30
N VAL A 346 -23.68 35.56 1.59
CA VAL A 346 -23.46 34.48 0.62
C VAL A 346 -24.72 33.62 0.52
N GLY A 347 -25.28 33.53 -0.69
CA GLY A 347 -26.52 32.78 -0.98
C GLY A 347 -26.31 31.27 -1.00
N GLU A 348 -27.38 30.49 -0.80
CA GLU A 348 -27.29 29.01 -0.81
C GLU A 348 -26.99 28.44 -2.19
N HIS A 349 -27.49 29.12 -3.22
CA HIS A 349 -27.29 28.77 -4.63
C HIS A 349 -26.03 29.40 -5.23
N GLN A 350 -25.25 30.18 -4.48
CA GLN A 350 -23.98 30.69 -4.98
C GLN A 350 -22.96 29.56 -5.08
N LEU A 351 -22.06 29.63 -6.06
CA LEU A 351 -20.98 28.68 -6.25
C LEU A 351 -20.01 28.74 -5.06
N ALA A 352 -19.72 27.57 -4.50
CA ALA A 352 -18.70 27.41 -3.49
C ALA A 352 -17.35 27.07 -4.14
N TYR A 353 -17.35 26.13 -5.08
CA TYR A 353 -16.12 25.65 -5.72
C TYR A 353 -16.34 25.14 -7.14
N VAL A 354 -15.23 25.03 -7.87
CA VAL A 354 -15.13 24.37 -9.17
C VAL A 354 -13.99 23.37 -9.14
N TYR A 355 -14.29 22.09 -9.33
CA TYR A 355 -13.28 21.03 -9.50
C TYR A 355 -13.21 20.59 -10.95
N PHE A 356 -12.00 20.54 -11.52
CA PHE A 356 -11.80 20.04 -12.87
C PHE A 356 -11.63 18.52 -12.90
N THR A 357 -12.38 17.85 -13.75
CA THR A 357 -12.24 16.42 -14.05
C THR A 357 -11.73 16.22 -15.48
N SER A 358 -11.24 15.03 -15.81
CA SER A 358 -10.97 14.63 -17.21
C SER A 358 -12.25 14.70 -18.05
N GLY A 359 -12.13 15.01 -19.35
CA GLY A 359 -13.26 15.24 -20.25
C GLY A 359 -13.23 14.38 -21.51
N SER A 360 -14.38 13.87 -21.95
CA SER A 360 -14.50 12.95 -23.09
C SER A 360 -14.01 13.50 -24.43
N THR A 361 -14.00 14.84 -24.62
CA THR A 361 -13.45 15.50 -25.83
C THR A 361 -11.97 15.87 -25.71
N GLY A 362 -11.32 15.46 -24.62
CA GLY A 362 -9.90 15.68 -24.36
C GLY A 362 -9.47 17.01 -23.77
N ALA A 363 -10.41 17.83 -23.32
CA ALA A 363 -10.13 18.98 -22.46
C ALA A 363 -10.82 18.77 -21.08
N PRO A 364 -10.14 19.11 -19.98
CA PRO A 364 -10.70 18.97 -18.64
C PRO A 364 -11.92 19.88 -18.46
N LYS A 365 -12.91 19.43 -17.68
CA LYS A 365 -14.18 20.13 -17.43
C LYS A 365 -14.33 20.51 -15.97
N GLY A 366 -14.66 21.75 -15.67
CA GLY A 366 -14.86 22.24 -14.30
C GLY A 366 -16.30 22.04 -13.84
N ALA A 367 -16.55 21.13 -12.92
CA ALA A 367 -17.87 20.93 -12.30
C ALA A 367 -18.14 22.02 -11.25
N MET A 368 -19.26 22.75 -11.42
CA MET A 368 -19.64 23.87 -10.56
C MET A 368 -20.56 23.40 -9.42
N CYS A 369 -20.14 23.54 -8.17
CA CYS A 369 -20.93 23.14 -6.99
C CYS A 369 -21.35 24.34 -6.15
N GLU A 370 -22.58 24.29 -5.64
CA GLU A 370 -23.19 25.37 -4.86
C GLU A 370 -22.99 25.18 -3.35
N HIS A 371 -23.05 26.27 -2.58
CA HIS A 371 -22.88 26.23 -1.13
C HIS A 371 -23.85 25.30 -0.41
N ALA A 372 -25.11 25.20 -0.86
CA ALA A 372 -26.11 24.30 -0.29
C ALA A 372 -25.70 22.83 -0.40
N GLY A 373 -25.25 22.41 -1.59
CA GLY A 373 -24.79 21.05 -1.87
C GLY A 373 -23.55 20.70 -1.05
N MET A 374 -22.56 21.59 -1.05
CA MET A 374 -21.35 21.44 -0.22
C MET A 374 -21.71 21.31 1.27
N LEU A 375 -22.50 22.22 1.84
CA LEU A 375 -22.85 22.19 3.25
C LEU A 375 -23.64 20.93 3.63
N ASN A 376 -24.53 20.48 2.75
CA ASN A 376 -25.25 19.23 2.94
C ASN A 376 -24.30 18.02 3.01
N HIS A 377 -23.35 17.94 2.07
CA HIS A 377 -22.33 16.89 2.06
C HIS A 377 -21.46 16.93 3.33
N LEU A 378 -20.97 18.12 3.73
CA LEU A 378 -20.15 18.26 4.95
C LEU A 378 -20.87 17.75 6.19
N PHE A 379 -22.15 18.10 6.38
CA PHE A 379 -22.91 17.57 7.49
C PHE A 379 -23.22 16.08 7.35
N ALA A 380 -23.40 15.54 6.14
CA ALA A 380 -23.55 14.09 5.95
C ALA A 380 -22.30 13.34 6.40
N LYS A 381 -21.10 13.84 6.04
CA LYS A 381 -19.82 13.31 6.54
C LYS A 381 -19.71 13.39 8.06
N ILE A 382 -20.06 14.52 8.65
CA ILE A 382 -20.04 14.71 10.12
C ILE A 382 -20.94 13.69 10.80
N ASP A 383 -22.18 13.53 10.33
CA ASP A 383 -23.15 12.64 10.95
C ASP A 383 -22.78 11.16 10.79
N ASP A 384 -22.49 10.74 9.55
CA ASP A 384 -22.30 9.32 9.22
C ASP A 384 -20.93 8.78 9.65
N LEU A 385 -19.88 9.60 9.61
CA LEU A 385 -18.56 9.25 10.17
C LEU A 385 -18.49 9.55 11.69
N GLY A 386 -19.51 10.22 12.23
CA GLY A 386 -19.66 10.52 13.65
C GLY A 386 -18.67 11.56 14.18
N ILE A 387 -18.20 12.51 13.37
CA ILE A 387 -17.21 13.55 13.73
C ILE A 387 -17.79 14.46 14.83
N ARG A 388 -17.03 14.65 15.91
CA ARG A 388 -17.43 15.45 17.09
C ARG A 388 -16.38 16.50 17.46
N GLU A 389 -16.76 17.37 18.39
CA GLU A 389 -15.85 18.31 19.04
C GLU A 389 -14.62 17.60 19.62
N GLY A 390 -13.43 18.20 19.44
CA GLY A 390 -12.15 17.67 19.91
C GLY A 390 -11.60 16.48 19.12
N GLN A 391 -12.35 15.91 18.18
CA GLN A 391 -11.91 14.78 17.37
C GLN A 391 -11.03 15.23 16.21
N VAL A 392 -10.18 14.31 15.73
CA VAL A 392 -9.19 14.61 14.69
C VAL A 392 -9.54 13.90 13.39
N VAL A 393 -9.62 14.68 12.31
CA VAL A 393 -9.75 14.19 10.94
C VAL A 393 -8.44 14.41 10.20
N ALA A 394 -7.95 13.40 9.50
CA ALA A 394 -6.78 13.55 8.63
C ALA A 394 -7.18 14.10 7.26
N GLN A 395 -6.47 15.14 6.81
CA GLN A 395 -6.48 15.61 5.43
C GLN A 395 -5.29 14.95 4.71
N THR A 396 -5.63 14.12 3.71
CA THR A 396 -4.69 13.23 3.01
C THR A 396 -4.90 13.22 1.50
N ALA A 397 -6.10 13.60 1.04
CA ALA A 397 -6.42 13.62 -0.38
C ALA A 397 -5.71 14.77 -1.12
N PRO A 398 -5.32 14.59 -2.39
CA PRO A 398 -4.75 15.67 -3.19
C PRO A 398 -5.73 16.82 -3.36
N GLN A 399 -5.21 18.05 -3.39
CA GLN A 399 -6.00 19.30 -3.42
C GLN A 399 -6.95 19.35 -4.62
N CYS A 400 -6.59 18.70 -5.73
CA CYS A 400 -7.38 18.67 -6.97
C CYS A 400 -8.56 17.67 -6.96
N PHE A 401 -8.83 17.00 -5.83
CA PHE A 401 -10.03 16.19 -5.63
C PHE A 401 -10.96 16.80 -4.59
N ASP A 402 -12.25 16.69 -4.82
CA ASP A 402 -13.34 17.13 -3.94
C ASP A 402 -13.28 16.49 -2.54
N ILE A 403 -12.84 15.23 -2.46
CA ILE A 403 -12.52 14.52 -1.20
C ILE A 403 -11.68 15.40 -0.25
N SER A 404 -10.75 16.16 -0.81
CA SER A 404 -9.81 16.97 -0.03
C SER A 404 -10.49 18.10 0.72
N LEU A 405 -11.60 18.63 0.18
CA LEU A 405 -12.29 19.77 0.76
C LEU A 405 -13.01 19.39 2.05
N TRP A 406 -13.75 18.27 2.07
CA TRP A 406 -14.47 17.90 3.29
C TRP A 406 -13.50 17.51 4.40
N GLN A 407 -12.40 16.80 4.08
CA GLN A 407 -11.37 16.46 5.06
C GLN A 407 -10.78 17.73 5.68
N LEU A 408 -10.64 18.79 4.88
CA LEU A 408 -10.07 20.07 5.28
C LEU A 408 -11.01 20.87 6.20
N VAL A 409 -12.32 20.93 5.89
CA VAL A 409 -13.24 21.89 6.54
C VAL A 409 -14.33 21.27 7.42
N ALA A 410 -14.75 20.01 7.21
CA ALA A 410 -15.82 19.37 7.99
C ALA A 410 -15.58 19.36 9.52
N PRO A 411 -14.41 18.95 10.04
CA PRO A 411 -14.17 18.97 11.50
C PRO A 411 -14.31 20.37 12.11
N LEU A 412 -14.01 21.42 11.34
CA LEU A 412 -14.07 22.81 11.80
C LEU A 412 -15.50 23.26 12.13
N LEU A 413 -16.51 22.59 11.55
CA LEU A 413 -17.93 22.95 11.74
C LEU A 413 -18.50 22.43 13.07
N VAL A 414 -17.78 21.55 13.76
CA VAL A 414 -18.21 20.94 15.03
C VAL A 414 -17.23 21.12 16.18
N GLY A 415 -16.16 21.90 15.99
CA GLY A 415 -15.12 22.07 17.02
C GLY A 415 -14.07 20.95 17.03
N GLY A 416 -13.95 20.17 15.95
CA GLY A 416 -12.89 19.19 15.75
C GLY A 416 -11.57 19.82 15.31
N ARG A 417 -10.60 18.98 14.95
CA ARG A 417 -9.27 19.36 14.47
C ARG A 417 -8.98 18.71 13.13
N THR A 418 -8.47 19.48 12.17
CA THR A 418 -7.88 18.96 10.92
C THR A 418 -6.39 18.72 11.10
N LEU A 419 -5.91 17.50 10.88
CA LEU A 419 -4.50 17.19 10.74
C LEU A 419 -4.14 17.13 9.25
N ILE A 420 -3.37 18.09 8.76
CA ILE A 420 -2.93 18.15 7.37
C ILE A 420 -1.67 17.29 7.25
N VAL A 421 -1.77 16.19 6.48
CA VAL A 421 -0.68 15.23 6.28
C VAL A 421 0.05 15.56 4.99
N GLU A 422 1.38 15.63 5.07
CA GLU A 422 2.20 16.04 3.93
C GLU A 422 2.13 15.02 2.79
N GLN A 423 2.21 15.49 1.54
CA GLN A 423 2.11 14.62 0.37
C GLN A 423 3.19 13.51 0.38
N GLU A 424 4.42 13.84 0.78
CA GLU A 424 5.50 12.87 0.88
C GLU A 424 5.24 11.81 1.94
N ALA A 425 4.54 12.17 3.02
CA ALA A 425 4.14 11.20 4.04
C ALA A 425 3.05 10.27 3.49
N VAL A 426 2.08 10.75 2.71
CA VAL A 426 1.06 9.87 2.09
C VAL A 426 1.69 8.90 1.09
N LEU A 427 2.78 9.26 0.42
CA LEU A 427 3.49 8.35 -0.49
C LEU A 427 4.36 7.30 0.22
N ASP A 428 4.55 7.45 1.53
CA ASP A 428 5.34 6.58 2.39
C ASP A 428 4.43 5.98 3.48
N VAL A 429 3.98 4.74 3.30
CA VAL A 429 2.94 4.13 4.15
C VAL A 429 3.31 4.08 5.63
N GLU A 430 4.57 3.90 5.97
CA GLU A 430 5.00 3.88 7.37
C GLU A 430 4.94 5.28 7.98
N ARG A 431 5.51 6.27 7.30
CA ARG A 431 5.41 7.67 7.72
C ARG A 431 3.96 8.13 7.76
N TYR A 432 3.13 7.68 6.83
CA TYR A 432 1.69 7.92 6.84
C TYR A 432 1.05 7.37 8.13
N LEU A 433 1.33 6.11 8.47
CA LEU A 433 0.83 5.47 9.70
C LEU A 433 1.36 6.17 10.96
N GLU A 434 2.62 6.57 11.01
CA GLU A 434 3.19 7.38 12.10
C GLU A 434 2.46 8.71 12.26
N ARG A 435 2.16 9.41 11.15
CA ARG A 435 1.39 10.66 11.16
C ARG A 435 -0.04 10.44 11.65
N VAL A 436 -0.69 9.35 11.22
CA VAL A 436 -2.05 9.00 11.64
C VAL A 436 -2.10 8.67 13.14
N VAL A 437 -1.21 7.79 13.60
CA VAL A 437 -1.17 7.35 15.00
C VAL A 437 -0.69 8.46 15.93
N GLY A 438 0.44 9.11 15.62
CA GLY A 438 0.99 10.22 16.41
C GLY A 438 0.13 11.48 16.36
N GLY A 439 -0.74 11.60 15.36
CA GLY A 439 -1.71 12.67 15.21
C GLY A 439 -3.03 12.46 15.95
N ASP A 440 -3.21 11.32 16.64
CA ASP A 440 -4.46 10.92 17.30
C ASP A 440 -5.67 10.93 16.33
N VAL A 441 -5.45 10.55 15.07
CA VAL A 441 -6.50 10.56 14.03
C VAL A 441 -7.59 9.57 14.40
N GLU A 442 -8.85 10.03 14.38
CA GLU A 442 -10.00 9.19 14.66
C GLU A 442 -10.79 8.84 13.40
N VAL A 443 -10.72 9.71 12.38
CA VAL A 443 -11.41 9.55 11.10
C VAL A 443 -10.45 9.92 9.96
N LEU A 444 -10.38 9.07 8.94
CA LEU A 444 -9.69 9.36 7.69
C LEU A 444 -10.47 8.77 6.51
N GLN A 445 -10.17 9.24 5.30
CA GLN A 445 -10.66 8.63 4.08
C GLN A 445 -9.51 8.42 3.09
N MET A 446 -9.58 7.33 2.35
CA MET A 446 -8.63 6.99 1.30
C MET A 446 -9.35 6.26 0.15
N VAL A 447 -8.63 5.89 -0.91
CA VAL A 447 -9.18 5.04 -1.97
C VAL A 447 -8.97 3.56 -1.64
N PRO A 448 -9.87 2.63 -2.05
CA PRO A 448 -9.70 1.20 -1.78
C PRO A 448 -8.34 0.63 -2.16
N SER A 449 -7.77 1.03 -3.31
CA SER A 449 -6.42 0.61 -3.71
C SER A 449 -5.34 1.04 -2.71
N TYR A 450 -5.44 2.24 -2.12
CA TYR A 450 -4.49 2.71 -1.11
C TYR A 450 -4.71 1.99 0.23
N LEU A 451 -5.96 1.69 0.60
CA LEU A 451 -6.29 0.86 1.76
C LEU A 451 -5.63 -0.52 1.67
N GLU A 452 -5.60 -1.12 0.48
CA GLU A 452 -4.93 -2.39 0.26
C GLU A 452 -3.40 -2.29 0.49
N VAL A 453 -2.76 -1.17 0.11
CA VAL A 453 -1.34 -0.90 0.45
C VAL A 453 -1.16 -0.89 1.97
N VAL A 454 -1.95 -0.05 2.65
CA VAL A 454 -1.86 0.21 4.08
C VAL A 454 -2.10 -1.08 4.86
N LEU A 455 -3.13 -1.84 4.48
CA LEU A 455 -3.46 -3.10 5.13
C LEU A 455 -2.36 -4.15 4.93
N THR A 456 -1.73 -4.21 3.76
CA THR A 456 -0.60 -5.11 3.52
C THR A 456 0.59 -4.75 4.42
N GLN A 457 0.90 -3.46 4.61
CA GLN A 457 1.92 -3.02 5.57
C GLN A 457 1.56 -3.39 7.00
N LEU A 458 0.31 -3.19 7.41
CA LEU A 458 -0.18 -3.49 8.75
C LEU A 458 -0.24 -5.00 9.05
N GLU A 459 -0.49 -5.84 8.04
CA GLU A 459 -0.42 -7.30 8.18
C GLU A 459 1.02 -7.78 8.36
N ALA A 460 1.99 -7.16 7.68
CA ALA A 460 3.42 -7.44 7.83
C ALA A 460 3.99 -6.91 9.15
N HIS A 461 3.53 -5.73 9.60
CA HIS A 461 3.99 -5.04 10.82
C HIS A 461 2.80 -4.67 11.71
N PRO A 462 2.19 -5.64 12.42
CA PRO A 462 1.00 -5.39 13.23
C PRO A 462 1.22 -4.29 14.26
N THR A 463 0.48 -3.18 14.12
CA THR A 463 0.60 -2.00 14.97
C THR A 463 -0.78 -1.50 15.37
N SER A 464 -0.92 -0.96 16.58
CA SER A 464 -2.16 -0.32 17.00
C SER A 464 -2.39 0.96 16.20
N LEU A 465 -3.58 1.11 15.63
CA LEU A 465 -3.99 2.35 14.94
C LEU A 465 -4.45 3.45 15.91
N GLY A 466 -4.10 3.34 17.19
CA GLY A 466 -4.35 4.36 18.21
C GLY A 466 -5.83 4.64 18.40
N ARG A 467 -6.25 5.89 18.14
CA ARG A 467 -7.64 6.36 18.31
C ARG A 467 -8.51 6.20 17.07
N LEU A 468 -7.98 5.59 16.00
CA LEU A 468 -8.72 5.40 14.76
C LEU A 468 -9.96 4.56 15.00
N ARG A 469 -11.13 5.07 14.60
CA ARG A 469 -12.43 4.39 14.76
C ARG A 469 -13.20 4.22 13.46
N CYS A 470 -12.84 4.97 12.43
CA CYS A 470 -13.55 5.00 11.16
C CYS A 470 -12.57 5.25 10.01
N VAL A 471 -12.57 4.33 9.05
CA VAL A 471 -11.92 4.50 7.75
C VAL A 471 -13.01 4.58 6.70
N SER A 472 -13.13 5.71 6.02
CA SER A 472 -13.98 5.80 4.84
C SER A 472 -13.16 5.46 3.58
N VAL A 473 -13.80 4.82 2.61
CA VAL A 473 -13.25 4.62 1.28
C VAL A 473 -14.19 5.17 0.22
N THR A 474 -13.65 5.80 -0.81
CA THR A 474 -14.42 6.29 -1.97
C THR A 474 -13.56 6.25 -3.22
N GLY A 475 -14.14 6.57 -4.37
CA GLY A 475 -13.43 6.67 -5.64
C GLY A 475 -13.29 5.34 -6.38
N GLU A 476 -13.38 4.18 -5.73
CA GLU A 476 -13.35 2.86 -6.40
C GLU A 476 -14.35 1.89 -5.76
N ALA A 477 -14.71 0.84 -6.49
CA ALA A 477 -15.48 -0.25 -5.90
C ALA A 477 -14.57 -1.06 -4.96
N ILE A 478 -14.99 -1.22 -3.70
CA ILE A 478 -14.31 -2.06 -2.73
C ILE A 478 -14.64 -3.55 -2.96
N LYS A 479 -13.61 -4.39 -2.92
CA LYS A 479 -13.71 -5.86 -2.99
C LYS A 479 -14.13 -6.43 -1.63
N VAL A 480 -14.98 -7.46 -1.62
CA VAL A 480 -15.43 -8.12 -0.38
C VAL A 480 -14.24 -8.70 0.39
N GLU A 481 -13.24 -9.21 -0.33
CA GLU A 481 -12.01 -9.77 0.22
C GLU A 481 -11.19 -8.71 0.96
N LEU A 482 -11.16 -7.46 0.46
CA LEU A 482 -10.46 -6.36 1.12
C LEU A 482 -11.16 -5.98 2.44
N ALA A 483 -12.50 -5.93 2.44
CA ALA A 483 -13.27 -5.72 3.66
C ALA A 483 -13.08 -6.88 4.67
N ALA A 484 -13.01 -8.13 4.18
CA ALA A 484 -12.76 -9.30 5.02
C ALA A 484 -11.39 -9.25 5.70
N ARG A 485 -10.33 -8.91 4.95
CA ARG A 485 -8.99 -8.69 5.52
C ARG A 485 -8.99 -7.56 6.55
N TRP A 486 -9.67 -6.44 6.23
CA TRP A 486 -9.75 -5.30 7.16
C TRP A 486 -10.36 -5.70 8.50
N PHE A 487 -11.53 -6.36 8.50
CA PHE A 487 -12.20 -6.76 9.75
C PHE A 487 -11.52 -7.94 10.46
N ALA A 488 -10.69 -8.72 9.77
CA ALA A 488 -9.85 -9.73 10.42
C ALA A 488 -8.75 -9.08 11.28
N SER A 489 -8.17 -7.96 10.83
CA SER A 489 -7.11 -7.24 11.54
C SER A 489 -7.66 -6.19 12.51
N TYR A 490 -8.75 -5.50 12.16
CA TYR A 490 -9.31 -4.35 12.87
C TYR A 490 -10.84 -4.42 13.01
N PRO A 491 -11.38 -5.40 13.78
CA PRO A 491 -12.83 -5.64 13.87
C PRO A 491 -13.62 -4.46 14.49
N ASP A 492 -12.97 -3.64 15.31
CA ASP A 492 -13.62 -2.52 16.02
C ASP A 492 -13.61 -1.20 15.23
N ILE A 493 -12.90 -1.14 14.09
CA ILE A 493 -12.79 0.06 13.26
C ILE A 493 -13.78 -0.04 12.09
N ALA A 494 -14.77 0.84 12.09
CA ALA A 494 -15.79 0.86 11.04
C ALA A 494 -15.18 1.19 9.67
N LEU A 495 -15.66 0.51 8.63
CA LEU A 495 -15.30 0.79 7.24
C LEU A 495 -16.50 1.41 6.54
N VAL A 496 -16.36 2.61 5.99
CA VAL A 496 -17.47 3.32 5.33
C VAL A 496 -17.24 3.36 3.83
N ASN A 497 -18.02 2.59 3.07
CA ASN A 497 -18.01 2.66 1.61
C ASN A 497 -18.85 3.85 1.16
N ALA A 498 -18.19 4.87 0.62
CA ALA A 498 -18.80 6.10 0.16
C ALA A 498 -18.80 6.17 -1.37
N TYR A 499 -19.84 6.81 -1.91
CA TYR A 499 -20.03 6.92 -3.35
C TYR A 499 -20.62 8.28 -3.72
N GLY A 500 -19.99 8.93 -4.70
CA GLY A 500 -20.52 10.10 -5.37
C GLY A 500 -19.63 10.53 -6.52
N LEU A 501 -19.98 11.66 -7.11
CA LEU A 501 -19.27 12.27 -8.22
C LEU A 501 -19.04 13.75 -7.94
N THR A 502 -18.08 14.32 -8.64
CA THR A 502 -17.74 15.74 -8.52
C THR A 502 -18.92 16.64 -8.87
N GLU A 503 -19.70 16.24 -9.86
CA GLU A 503 -20.92 16.93 -10.30
C GLU A 503 -22.07 16.86 -9.29
N THR A 504 -21.95 16.02 -8.25
CA THR A 504 -22.95 15.82 -7.20
C THR A 504 -22.46 16.28 -5.83
N SER A 505 -21.57 17.27 -5.78
CA SER A 505 -21.02 17.79 -4.53
C SER A 505 -20.36 16.70 -3.66
N ASP A 506 -19.49 15.89 -4.27
CA ASP A 506 -18.78 14.75 -3.66
C ASP A 506 -19.74 13.58 -3.32
N ASP A 507 -19.54 12.89 -2.19
CA ASP A 507 -20.28 11.68 -1.81
C ASP A 507 -21.79 11.93 -1.60
N THR A 508 -22.57 11.06 -2.23
CA THR A 508 -24.05 11.04 -2.25
C THR A 508 -24.65 9.88 -1.46
N ASN A 509 -23.90 8.79 -1.28
CA ASN A 509 -24.29 7.61 -0.51
C ASN A 509 -23.17 7.20 0.44
N HIS A 510 -23.57 6.64 1.59
CA HIS A 510 -22.66 6.02 2.56
C HIS A 510 -23.21 4.67 3.00
N GLU A 511 -22.37 3.64 2.99
CA GLU A 511 -22.61 2.34 3.64
C GLU A 511 -21.62 2.17 4.80
N VAL A 512 -22.13 2.15 6.03
CA VAL A 512 -21.31 1.96 7.24
C VAL A 512 -21.24 0.47 7.56
N LEU A 513 -20.08 -0.14 7.28
CA LEU A 513 -19.81 -1.54 7.55
C LEU A 513 -19.18 -1.70 8.94
N ARG A 514 -19.73 -2.64 9.72
CA ARG A 514 -19.16 -3.10 11.00
C ARG A 514 -18.76 -4.57 10.98
N SER A 515 -18.95 -5.21 9.84
CA SER A 515 -18.61 -6.60 9.57
C SER A 515 -18.49 -6.79 8.06
N VAL A 516 -17.95 -7.93 7.65
CA VAL A 516 -17.92 -8.32 6.24
C VAL A 516 -19.36 -8.37 5.70
N PRO A 517 -19.67 -7.72 4.57
CA PRO A 517 -20.98 -7.78 3.97
C PRO A 517 -21.32 -9.22 3.53
N ALA A 518 -22.58 -9.62 3.69
CA ALA A 518 -23.04 -10.97 3.36
C ALA A 518 -23.32 -11.20 1.85
N HIS A 519 -23.07 -10.18 1.03
CA HIS A 519 -23.34 -10.19 -0.41
C HIS A 519 -22.04 -10.36 -1.22
N ASP A 520 -22.16 -10.82 -2.46
CA ASP A 520 -21.04 -10.98 -3.40
C ASP A 520 -20.37 -9.65 -3.81
N SER A 521 -20.95 -8.52 -3.40
CA SER A 521 -20.39 -7.18 -3.61
C SER A 521 -20.72 -6.28 -2.43
N VAL A 522 -19.88 -5.27 -2.20
CA VAL A 522 -20.12 -4.28 -1.14
C VAL A 522 -21.12 -3.23 -1.65
N PRO A 523 -22.25 -3.03 -0.95
CA PRO A 523 -23.22 -2.00 -1.34
C PRO A 523 -22.61 -0.59 -1.31
N LEU A 524 -23.10 0.29 -2.18
CA LEU A 524 -22.83 1.73 -2.13
C LEU A 524 -23.65 2.44 -1.03
N GLY A 525 -24.57 1.72 -0.39
CA GLY A 525 -25.37 2.19 0.73
C GLY A 525 -26.56 3.03 0.32
N ARG A 526 -27.12 3.74 1.30
CA ARG A 526 -28.31 4.57 1.10
C ARG A 526 -27.91 6.01 0.77
N PRO A 527 -28.77 6.76 0.05
CA PRO A 527 -28.57 8.18 -0.14
C PRO A 527 -28.48 8.92 1.21
N VAL A 528 -27.55 9.87 1.29
CA VAL A 528 -27.51 10.82 2.41
C VAL A 528 -28.71 11.78 2.34
N ALA A 529 -28.95 12.53 3.41
CA ALA A 529 -30.12 13.41 3.47
C ALA A 529 -30.13 14.45 2.33
N ASN A 530 -31.32 14.88 1.91
CA ASN A 530 -31.60 15.85 0.85
C ASN A 530 -31.18 15.44 -0.59
N ILE A 531 -30.81 14.18 -0.79
CA ILE A 531 -30.40 13.64 -2.09
C ILE A 531 -31.44 12.63 -2.57
N GLY A 532 -31.84 12.77 -3.84
CA GLY A 532 -32.56 11.73 -4.58
C GLY A 532 -31.60 10.94 -5.44
N VAL A 533 -31.74 9.61 -5.43
CA VAL A 533 -31.01 8.71 -6.32
C VAL A 533 -32.03 7.86 -7.03
N TYR A 534 -32.01 7.84 -8.36
CA TYR A 534 -32.89 7.01 -9.18
C TYR A 534 -32.06 6.02 -9.99
N VAL A 535 -32.58 4.82 -10.18
CA VAL A 535 -32.03 3.83 -11.12
C VAL A 535 -33.01 3.74 -12.27
N VAL A 536 -32.60 4.25 -13.44
CA VAL A 536 -33.51 4.52 -14.55
C VAL A 536 -33.06 3.90 -15.86
N ASP A 537 -33.99 3.77 -16.80
CA ASP A 537 -33.70 3.40 -18.18
C ASP A 537 -33.22 4.61 -19.02
N ASP A 538 -33.06 4.41 -20.32
CA ASP A 538 -32.66 5.44 -21.28
C ASP A 538 -33.71 6.57 -21.48
N ARG A 539 -34.95 6.37 -21.02
CA ARG A 539 -36.04 7.37 -21.00
C ARG A 539 -36.16 8.07 -19.66
N LEU A 540 -35.22 7.84 -18.75
CA LEU A 540 -35.22 8.31 -17.36
C LEU A 540 -36.38 7.73 -16.54
N GLU A 541 -36.99 6.62 -16.95
CA GLU A 541 -38.03 5.97 -16.14
C GLU A 541 -37.43 4.96 -15.16
N PRO A 542 -37.89 4.91 -13.89
CA PRO A 542 -37.37 3.96 -12.92
C PRO A 542 -37.53 2.51 -13.39
N VAL A 543 -36.45 1.74 -13.32
CA VAL A 543 -36.46 0.31 -13.65
C VAL A 543 -37.13 -0.50 -12.53
N PRO A 544 -37.62 -1.72 -12.81
CA PRO A 544 -38.08 -2.63 -11.77
C PRO A 544 -37.06 -2.80 -10.65
N LEU A 545 -37.51 -2.91 -9.39
CA LEU A 545 -36.59 -3.08 -8.27
C LEU A 545 -35.59 -4.20 -8.55
N GLY A 546 -34.32 -3.78 -8.57
CA GLY A 546 -33.08 -4.51 -8.81
C GLY A 546 -32.78 -5.03 -10.20
N ALA A 547 -33.57 -4.61 -11.18
CA ALA A 547 -33.07 -4.52 -12.54
C ALA A 547 -31.88 -3.55 -12.60
N PRO A 548 -30.91 -3.78 -13.51
CA PRO A 548 -29.84 -2.82 -13.76
C PRO A 548 -30.38 -1.59 -14.51
N GLY A 549 -29.89 -0.40 -14.16
CA GLY A 549 -30.19 0.86 -14.85
C GLY A 549 -29.12 1.92 -14.60
N GLU A 550 -29.23 3.07 -15.29
CA GLU A 550 -28.36 4.22 -15.09
C GLU A 550 -28.68 4.87 -13.73
N ILE A 551 -27.65 5.17 -12.94
CA ILE A 551 -27.79 5.89 -11.67
C ILE A 551 -27.85 7.39 -11.99
N VAL A 552 -28.93 8.05 -11.60
CA VAL A 552 -29.10 9.50 -11.76
C VAL A 552 -29.42 10.16 -10.42
N PHE A 553 -29.03 11.43 -10.28
CA PHE A 553 -29.09 12.14 -9.01
C PHE A 553 -29.98 13.38 -9.07
N SER A 554 -30.73 13.62 -8.00
CA SER A 554 -31.60 14.79 -7.80
C SER A 554 -31.33 15.41 -6.43
N GLY A 555 -31.86 16.62 -6.21
CA GLY A 555 -31.75 17.33 -4.93
C GLY A 555 -30.50 18.19 -4.78
N LEU A 556 -30.14 18.53 -3.54
CA LEU A 556 -29.12 19.55 -3.25
C LEU A 556 -27.71 19.20 -3.72
N CYS A 557 -27.44 17.92 -3.99
CA CYS A 557 -26.14 17.46 -4.45
C CYS A 557 -25.81 17.94 -5.87
N VAL A 558 -26.83 18.09 -6.73
CA VAL A 558 -26.66 18.34 -8.17
C VAL A 558 -26.07 19.73 -8.39
N GLY A 559 -24.85 19.74 -8.95
CA GLY A 559 -24.14 20.96 -9.30
C GLY A 559 -24.85 21.82 -10.35
N ARG A 560 -24.36 23.04 -10.54
CA ARG A 560 -24.94 23.99 -11.49
C ARG A 560 -24.73 23.57 -12.95
N GLY A 561 -23.64 22.86 -13.24
CA GLY A 561 -23.23 22.47 -14.57
C GLY A 561 -21.71 22.42 -14.70
N TYR A 562 -21.22 22.46 -15.94
CA TYR A 562 -19.80 22.62 -16.25
C TYR A 562 -19.48 24.08 -16.59
N ILE A 563 -18.43 24.64 -15.98
CA ILE A 563 -18.04 26.04 -16.17
C ILE A 563 -17.72 26.31 -17.65
N ASN A 564 -18.37 27.32 -18.22
CA ASN A 564 -18.19 27.76 -19.61
C ASN A 564 -18.35 26.64 -20.67
N ASP A 565 -19.13 25.58 -20.36
CA ASP A 565 -19.41 24.46 -21.27
C ASP A 565 -20.92 24.10 -21.23
N GLU A 566 -21.73 24.93 -21.89
CA GLU A 566 -23.18 24.76 -21.93
C GLU A 566 -23.61 23.47 -22.64
N THR A 567 -22.86 23.03 -23.65
CA THR A 567 -23.19 21.83 -24.43
C THR A 567 -23.15 20.60 -23.54
N ARG A 568 -22.03 20.35 -22.85
CA ARG A 568 -21.94 19.22 -21.92
C ARG A 568 -22.87 19.38 -20.72
N THR A 569 -23.11 20.62 -20.29
CA THR A 569 -24.07 20.89 -19.21
C THR A 569 -25.46 20.38 -19.59
N ARG A 570 -25.96 20.70 -20.78
CA ARG A 570 -27.29 20.23 -21.23
C ARG A 570 -27.36 18.71 -21.46
N GLU A 571 -26.24 18.08 -21.77
CA GLU A 571 -26.18 16.62 -21.96
C GLU A 571 -26.20 15.84 -20.64
N SER A 572 -25.54 16.36 -19.60
CA SER A 572 -25.40 15.67 -18.30
C SER A 572 -26.35 16.17 -17.21
N PHE A 573 -26.77 17.42 -17.26
CA PHE A 573 -27.68 18.06 -16.30
C PHE A 573 -29.01 18.33 -17.01
N VAL A 574 -29.93 17.37 -16.89
CA VAL A 574 -31.22 17.36 -17.60
C VAL A 574 -32.34 17.78 -16.67
N ASP A 575 -33.48 18.17 -17.22
CA ASP A 575 -34.68 18.42 -16.42
C ASP A 575 -35.15 17.12 -15.77
N ASP A 576 -35.62 17.20 -14.52
CA ASP A 576 -36.19 16.06 -13.81
C ASP A 576 -37.64 15.82 -14.28
N PRO A 577 -37.93 14.74 -15.03
CA PRO A 577 -39.28 14.49 -15.54
C PRO A 577 -40.25 14.10 -14.43
N HIS A 578 -39.74 13.70 -13.26
CA HIS A 578 -40.55 13.29 -12.12
C HIS A 578 -40.84 14.46 -11.17
N ARG A 579 -40.01 15.50 -11.20
CA ARG A 579 -40.12 16.69 -10.34
C ARG A 579 -39.90 17.98 -11.14
N PRO A 580 -40.99 18.59 -11.66
CA PRO A 580 -40.90 19.82 -12.41
C PRO A 580 -40.16 20.93 -11.64
N GLY A 581 -39.17 21.56 -12.30
CA GLY A 581 -38.37 22.63 -11.72
C GLY A 581 -37.10 22.17 -11.00
N THR A 582 -36.86 20.87 -10.88
CA THR A 582 -35.57 20.33 -10.42
C THR A 582 -34.75 19.75 -11.58
N ARG A 583 -33.47 19.51 -11.34
CA ARG A 583 -32.53 18.95 -12.33
C ARG A 583 -32.08 17.56 -11.90
N LEU A 584 -31.85 16.69 -12.88
CA LEU A 584 -31.15 15.44 -12.73
C LEU A 584 -29.72 15.54 -13.27
N TYR A 585 -28.77 14.95 -12.54
CA TYR A 585 -27.44 14.66 -13.07
C TYR A 585 -27.35 13.21 -13.53
N ARG A 586 -26.97 13.01 -14.78
CA ARG A 586 -26.71 11.70 -15.40
C ARG A 586 -25.27 11.28 -15.17
N SER A 587 -25.05 10.29 -14.31
CA SER A 587 -23.70 9.90 -13.87
C SER A 587 -22.90 9.08 -14.89
N GLY A 588 -23.60 8.38 -15.79
CA GLY A 588 -23.02 7.33 -16.64
C GLY A 588 -22.67 6.03 -15.92
N ASP A 589 -22.82 5.98 -14.59
CA ASP A 589 -22.70 4.76 -13.78
C ASP A 589 -24.00 3.94 -13.88
N PHE A 590 -23.86 2.63 -13.86
CA PHE A 590 -24.95 1.66 -13.84
C PHE A 590 -24.97 0.92 -12.51
N GLY A 591 -26.16 0.69 -11.99
CA GLY A 591 -26.38 0.01 -10.73
C GLY A 591 -27.77 -0.56 -10.62
N ARG A 592 -28.12 -1.03 -9.43
CA ARG A 592 -29.43 -1.60 -9.12
C ARG A 592 -29.76 -1.45 -7.65
N TRP A 593 -31.05 -1.41 -7.31
CA TRP A 593 -31.48 -1.48 -5.92
C TRP A 593 -31.33 -2.90 -5.37
N LEU A 594 -30.69 -3.01 -4.20
CA LEU A 594 -30.56 -4.25 -3.43
C LEU A 594 -31.71 -4.36 -2.41
N PRO A 595 -31.94 -5.55 -1.81
CA PRO A 595 -32.91 -5.70 -0.74
C PRO A 595 -32.54 -4.79 0.42
N GLY A 596 -33.54 -4.26 1.11
CA GLY A 596 -33.31 -3.30 2.18
C GLY A 596 -32.98 -1.87 1.70
N GLY A 597 -33.02 -1.62 0.39
CA GLY A 597 -32.97 -0.26 -0.18
C GLY A 597 -31.58 0.37 -0.22
N THR A 598 -30.52 -0.45 -0.24
CA THR A 598 -29.16 0.01 -0.54
C THR A 598 -28.88 -0.09 -2.04
N LEU A 599 -27.97 0.73 -2.55
CA LEU A 599 -27.60 0.75 -3.96
C LEU A 599 -26.44 -0.23 -4.23
N GLY A 600 -26.53 -1.01 -5.29
CA GLY A 600 -25.45 -1.87 -5.79
C GLY A 600 -24.84 -1.31 -7.07
N PHE A 601 -23.51 -1.34 -7.19
CA PHE A 601 -22.78 -0.91 -8.38
C PHE A 601 -22.68 -2.04 -9.42
N ALA A 602 -22.90 -1.73 -10.69
CA ALA A 602 -22.84 -2.70 -11.80
C ALA A 602 -21.82 -2.33 -12.90
N GLY A 603 -21.29 -1.09 -12.92
CA GLY A 603 -20.26 -0.66 -13.86
C GLY A 603 -20.55 0.71 -14.48
N ARG A 604 -19.91 1.02 -15.63
CA ARG A 604 -20.12 2.24 -16.42
C ARG A 604 -20.54 1.93 -17.84
N ARG A 605 -21.31 2.83 -18.46
CA ARG A 605 -21.72 2.73 -19.89
C ARG A 605 -20.67 3.27 -20.86
N ASP A 606 -19.92 4.29 -20.44
CA ASP A 606 -18.92 4.98 -21.25
C ASP A 606 -17.53 4.31 -21.15
N ALA A 607 -16.58 4.81 -21.95
CA ALA A 607 -15.19 4.36 -21.91
C ALA A 607 -14.39 4.97 -20.74
N GLN A 608 -15.07 5.65 -19.82
CA GLN A 608 -14.42 6.25 -18.66
C GLN A 608 -14.05 5.14 -17.68
N VAL A 609 -12.83 5.23 -17.16
CA VAL A 609 -12.30 4.24 -16.23
C VAL A 609 -11.86 4.93 -14.95
N LYS A 610 -12.00 4.22 -13.83
CA LYS A 610 -11.36 4.59 -12.58
C LYS A 610 -10.12 3.73 -12.41
N ILE A 611 -8.95 4.37 -12.36
CA ILE A 611 -7.65 3.71 -12.15
C ILE A 611 -7.01 4.38 -10.93
N ARG A 612 -6.82 3.64 -9.84
CA ARG A 612 -6.23 4.16 -8.57
C ARG A 612 -6.99 5.35 -8.00
N GLY A 613 -8.32 5.32 -8.11
CA GLY A 613 -9.23 6.42 -7.73
C GLY A 613 -9.27 7.61 -8.71
N PHE A 614 -8.37 7.68 -9.69
CA PHE A 614 -8.39 8.70 -10.73
C PHE A 614 -9.45 8.39 -11.76
N ARG A 615 -10.35 9.33 -11.99
CA ARG A 615 -11.35 9.29 -13.05
C ARG A 615 -10.70 9.71 -14.37
N ILE A 616 -10.51 8.76 -15.28
CA ILE A 616 -9.76 8.95 -16.54
C ILE A 616 -10.68 8.71 -17.74
N GLU A 617 -10.73 9.71 -18.62
CA GLU A 617 -11.39 9.62 -19.92
C GLU A 617 -10.39 9.15 -20.98
N ILE A 618 -10.57 7.93 -21.49
CA ILE A 618 -9.68 7.36 -22.52
C ILE A 618 -9.64 8.22 -23.79
N GLY A 619 -10.76 8.86 -24.13
CA GLY A 619 -10.85 9.80 -25.23
C GLY A 619 -9.94 11.03 -25.09
N GLU A 620 -9.60 11.46 -23.86
CA GLU A 620 -8.66 12.56 -23.65
C GLU A 620 -7.26 12.21 -24.11
N ILE A 621 -6.84 10.99 -23.78
CA ILE A 621 -5.53 10.49 -24.14
C ILE A 621 -5.48 10.16 -25.64
N ASP A 622 -6.55 9.56 -26.19
CA ASP A 622 -6.70 9.31 -27.64
C ASP A 622 -6.49 10.61 -28.44
N ASN A 623 -7.11 11.71 -28.01
CA ASN A 623 -7.00 13.01 -28.70
C ASN A 623 -5.62 13.66 -28.55
N GLN A 624 -4.97 13.57 -27.38
CA GLN A 624 -3.63 14.10 -27.20
C GLN A 624 -2.59 13.31 -28.02
N LEU A 625 -2.74 11.99 -28.12
CA LEU A 625 -1.92 11.16 -29.00
C LEU A 625 -1.97 11.63 -30.46
N LEU A 626 -3.16 11.98 -30.95
CA LEU A 626 -3.35 12.50 -32.31
C LEU A 626 -2.75 13.89 -32.53
N ARG A 627 -2.43 14.63 -31.46
CA ARG A 627 -1.78 15.95 -31.54
C ARG A 627 -0.25 15.85 -31.58
N VAL A 628 0.32 14.69 -31.27
CA VAL A 628 1.77 14.47 -31.36
C VAL A 628 2.19 14.51 -32.84
N PRO A 629 3.14 15.40 -33.24
CA PRO A 629 3.57 15.51 -34.62
C PRO A 629 4.05 14.17 -35.20
N GLY A 630 3.45 13.74 -36.31
CA GLY A 630 3.81 12.50 -37.01
C GLY A 630 2.93 11.29 -36.68
N VAL A 631 2.06 11.38 -35.67
CA VAL A 631 1.02 10.38 -35.41
C VAL A 631 -0.14 10.56 -36.39
N ALA A 632 -0.52 9.50 -37.08
CA ALA A 632 -1.60 9.49 -38.07
C ALA A 632 -2.93 8.97 -37.48
N ASP A 633 -2.86 7.91 -36.67
CA ASP A 633 -3.98 7.32 -35.93
C ASP A 633 -3.47 6.83 -34.57
N ALA A 634 -4.33 6.85 -33.55
CA ALA A 634 -3.99 6.33 -32.23
C ALA A 634 -5.22 5.85 -31.46
N ALA A 635 -5.00 4.94 -30.52
CA ALA A 635 -5.98 4.54 -29.53
C ALA A 635 -5.33 3.99 -28.27
N VAL A 636 -5.95 4.26 -27.14
CA VAL A 636 -5.61 3.71 -25.83
C VAL A 636 -6.62 2.63 -25.46
N VAL A 637 -6.09 1.57 -24.87
CA VAL A 637 -6.83 0.49 -24.24
C VAL A 637 -6.44 0.37 -22.77
N VAL A 638 -7.37 -0.10 -21.96
CA VAL A 638 -7.11 -0.45 -20.57
C VAL A 638 -6.83 -1.94 -20.51
N THR A 639 -5.68 -2.30 -19.99
CA THR A 639 -5.30 -3.69 -19.72
C THR A 639 -5.28 -3.94 -18.22
N GLU A 640 -5.38 -5.19 -17.84
CA GLU A 640 -5.11 -5.63 -16.47
C GLU A 640 -3.71 -6.24 -16.45
N SER A 641 -2.90 -5.82 -15.49
CA SER A 641 -1.63 -6.49 -15.22
C SER A 641 -1.89 -7.91 -14.69
N PRO A 642 -0.90 -8.81 -14.70
CA PRO A 642 -1.03 -10.14 -14.09
C PRO A 642 -1.44 -10.11 -12.60
N GLY A 643 -1.21 -9.00 -11.90
CA GLY A 643 -1.67 -8.75 -10.53
C GLY A 643 -3.11 -8.21 -10.40
N GLY A 644 -3.81 -7.98 -11.51
CA GLY A 644 -5.20 -7.49 -11.55
C GLY A 644 -5.35 -5.97 -11.49
N ASP A 645 -4.26 -5.21 -11.57
CA ASP A 645 -4.29 -3.74 -11.59
C ASP A 645 -4.55 -3.22 -13.00
N LYS A 646 -5.41 -2.20 -13.13
CA LYS A 646 -5.70 -1.56 -14.41
C LYS A 646 -4.58 -0.61 -14.83
N GLN A 647 -4.21 -0.64 -16.11
CA GLN A 647 -3.20 0.23 -16.71
C GLN A 647 -3.59 0.72 -18.10
N LEU A 648 -2.98 1.82 -18.53
CA LEU A 648 -3.21 2.46 -19.84
C LEU A 648 -2.11 2.07 -20.83
N VAL A 649 -2.49 1.44 -21.95
CA VAL A 649 -1.57 1.10 -23.05
C VAL A 649 -2.03 1.81 -24.33
N ALA A 650 -1.14 2.59 -24.93
CA ALA A 650 -1.39 3.32 -26.17
C ALA A 650 -0.85 2.57 -27.39
N PHE A 651 -1.57 2.66 -28.49
CA PHE A 651 -1.15 2.21 -29.82
C PHE A 651 -1.26 3.37 -30.79
N PHE A 652 -0.27 3.54 -31.66
CA PHE A 652 -0.26 4.59 -32.66
C PHE A 652 0.32 4.13 -34.00
N ALA A 653 -0.12 4.74 -35.09
CA ALA A 653 0.44 4.57 -36.43
C ALA A 653 1.15 5.86 -36.88
N ALA A 654 2.35 5.75 -37.45
CA ALA A 654 3.17 6.88 -37.89
C ALA A 654 3.99 6.52 -39.16
N ARG A 655 4.35 7.51 -39.99
CA ARG A 655 5.01 7.35 -41.31
C ARG A 655 6.55 7.20 -41.28
N ASP A 656 7.10 6.76 -40.14
CA ASP A 656 8.51 6.56 -39.77
C ASP A 656 9.25 7.76 -39.15
N THR A 657 10.14 7.42 -38.19
CA THR A 657 10.96 8.22 -37.21
C THR A 657 10.45 8.30 -35.76
N LEU A 658 9.14 8.19 -35.51
CA LEU A 658 8.59 8.32 -34.15
C LEU A 658 8.65 7.01 -33.35
N THR A 659 9.27 7.03 -32.17
CA THR A 659 9.31 5.92 -31.22
C THR A 659 8.18 6.01 -30.17
N GLY A 660 7.97 4.94 -29.40
CA GLY A 660 7.00 4.95 -28.29
C GLY A 660 7.38 5.93 -27.20
N ASP A 661 8.68 6.06 -26.91
CA ASP A 661 9.21 6.96 -25.89
C ASP A 661 9.02 8.43 -26.29
N ASP A 662 9.24 8.77 -27.57
CA ASP A 662 8.98 10.13 -28.09
C ASP A 662 7.51 10.53 -27.88
N VAL A 663 6.58 9.61 -28.15
CA VAL A 663 5.14 9.83 -27.96
C VAL A 663 4.80 9.98 -26.48
N ARG A 664 5.35 9.11 -25.62
CA ARG A 664 5.11 9.16 -24.17
C ARG A 664 5.63 10.45 -23.54
N ALA A 665 6.83 10.91 -23.95
CA ALA A 665 7.42 12.17 -23.50
C ALA A 665 6.53 13.37 -23.90
N ALA A 666 6.06 13.41 -25.15
CA ALA A 666 5.17 14.47 -25.62
C ALA A 666 3.82 14.48 -24.88
N LEU A 667 3.28 13.32 -24.51
CA LEU A 667 2.08 13.24 -23.68
C LEU A 667 2.29 13.78 -22.27
N ALA A 668 3.44 13.52 -21.65
CA ALA A 668 3.77 13.98 -20.30
C ALA A 668 3.88 15.51 -20.16
N GLU A 669 4.11 16.22 -21.27
CA GLU A 669 4.11 17.69 -21.29
C GLU A 669 2.70 18.29 -21.14
N THR A 670 1.66 17.54 -21.53
CA THR A 670 0.28 18.06 -21.63
C THR A 670 -0.72 17.36 -20.71
N LEU A 671 -0.44 16.11 -20.34
CA LEU A 671 -1.27 15.29 -19.46
C LEU A 671 -0.68 15.17 -18.05
N PRO A 672 -1.51 15.02 -17.00
CA PRO A 672 -1.06 14.60 -15.69
C PRO A 672 -0.40 13.22 -15.78
N GLU A 673 0.54 12.97 -14.88
CA GLU A 673 1.28 11.70 -14.80
C GLU A 673 0.35 10.48 -14.80
N TYR A 674 -0.75 10.51 -14.03
CA TYR A 674 -1.69 9.39 -13.94
C TYR A 674 -2.49 9.12 -15.23
N MET A 675 -2.49 10.04 -16.21
CA MET A 675 -3.14 9.88 -17.52
C MET A 675 -2.15 9.47 -18.62
N VAL A 676 -0.85 9.52 -18.36
CA VAL A 676 0.17 9.12 -19.35
C VAL A 676 0.17 7.59 -19.45
N PRO A 677 0.01 7.00 -20.66
CA PRO A 677 0.08 5.55 -20.86
C PRO A 677 1.41 4.99 -20.36
N VAL A 678 1.36 3.81 -19.74
CA VAL A 678 2.58 3.13 -19.29
C VAL A 678 3.42 2.73 -20.49
N ARG A 679 2.81 2.20 -21.56
CA ARG A 679 3.47 1.87 -22.84
C ARG A 679 2.81 2.54 -24.04
N CYS A 680 3.62 2.90 -25.05
CA CYS A 680 3.16 3.40 -26.35
C CYS A 680 3.74 2.54 -27.49
N HIS A 681 2.90 1.75 -28.16
CA HIS A 681 3.33 0.83 -29.21
C HIS A 681 3.05 1.37 -30.62
N ARG A 682 4.09 1.43 -31.46
CA ARG A 682 3.91 1.69 -32.89
C ARG A 682 3.33 0.47 -33.60
N LEU A 683 2.30 0.72 -34.42
CA LEU A 683 1.74 -0.22 -35.38
C LEU A 683 1.95 0.31 -36.80
N PRO A 684 2.17 -0.56 -37.80
CA PRO A 684 2.17 -0.15 -39.20
C PRO A 684 0.85 0.50 -39.64
N ALA A 685 -0.27 0.03 -39.09
CA ALA A 685 -1.61 0.58 -39.24
C ALA A 685 -2.49 0.12 -38.06
N MET A 686 -3.53 0.90 -37.72
CA MET A 686 -4.46 0.52 -36.66
C MET A 686 -5.37 -0.63 -37.13
N PRO A 687 -5.62 -1.65 -36.29
CA PRO A 687 -6.59 -2.69 -36.61
C PRO A 687 -7.99 -2.07 -36.63
N LEU A 688 -8.78 -2.40 -37.64
CA LEU A 688 -10.14 -1.90 -37.80
C LEU A 688 -11.15 -3.05 -37.69
N THR A 689 -12.32 -2.76 -37.12
CA THR A 689 -13.52 -3.61 -37.17
C THR A 689 -14.08 -3.66 -38.59
N ASP A 690 -15.01 -4.59 -38.85
CA ASP A 690 -15.72 -4.70 -40.15
C ASP A 690 -16.44 -3.41 -40.57
N ASN A 691 -16.72 -2.52 -39.61
CA ASN A 691 -17.34 -1.21 -39.81
C ASN A 691 -16.32 -0.05 -39.97
N GLY A 692 -15.02 -0.35 -40.13
CA GLY A 692 -13.97 0.64 -40.36
C GLY A 692 -13.56 1.48 -39.13
N LYS A 693 -14.06 1.16 -37.93
CA LYS A 693 -13.62 1.79 -36.66
C LYS A 693 -12.45 1.04 -36.05
N ILE A 694 -11.58 1.72 -35.31
CA ILE A 694 -10.47 1.07 -34.58
C ILE A 694 -10.98 -0.05 -33.67
N ASP A 695 -10.42 -1.25 -33.83
CA ASP A 695 -10.76 -2.43 -33.04
C ASP A 695 -9.96 -2.45 -31.72
N LYS A 696 -10.51 -1.77 -30.70
CA LYS A 696 -9.93 -1.75 -29.35
C LYS A 696 -9.85 -3.14 -28.70
N LYS A 697 -10.70 -4.10 -29.10
CA LYS A 697 -10.63 -5.47 -28.57
C LYS A 697 -9.40 -6.19 -29.11
N ARG A 698 -9.13 -6.05 -30.41
CA ARG A 698 -7.89 -6.59 -31.02
C ARG A 698 -6.64 -5.92 -30.46
N LEU A 699 -6.69 -4.61 -30.20
CA LEU A 699 -5.61 -3.90 -29.52
C LEU A 699 -5.34 -4.43 -28.10
N GLY A 700 -6.39 -4.72 -27.32
CA GLY A 700 -6.25 -5.36 -26.01
C GLY A 700 -5.54 -6.71 -26.08
N VAL A 701 -5.83 -7.52 -27.11
CA VAL A 701 -5.13 -8.80 -27.34
C VAL A 701 -3.67 -8.57 -27.77
N LEU A 702 -3.42 -7.60 -28.67
CA LEU A 702 -2.06 -7.25 -29.10
C LEU A 702 -1.18 -6.73 -27.95
N ALA A 703 -1.78 -6.06 -26.96
CA ALA A 703 -1.09 -5.64 -25.75
C ALA A 703 -0.55 -6.86 -24.98
N ALA A 704 -1.38 -7.90 -24.81
CA ALA A 704 -0.98 -9.15 -24.14
C ALA A 704 0.03 -9.99 -24.96
N GLU A 705 -0.08 -10.01 -26.30
CA GLU A 705 0.80 -10.80 -27.18
C GLU A 705 2.24 -10.24 -27.26
N ARG A 706 2.43 -8.93 -27.06
CA ARG A 706 3.74 -8.24 -27.22
C ARG A 706 4.64 -8.28 -25.98
N GLU A 707 4.24 -8.98 -24.93
CA GLU A 707 4.97 -9.11 -23.64
C GLU A 707 6.11 -10.16 -23.61
N ASN A 708 6.65 -10.61 -24.77
CA ASN A 708 7.50 -11.82 -24.84
C ASN A 708 8.90 -11.63 -25.47
N VAL A 709 9.60 -10.51 -25.27
CA VAL A 709 11.04 -10.40 -25.62
C VAL A 709 11.80 -9.78 -24.45
N VAL A 710 12.58 -10.59 -23.71
CA VAL A 710 13.17 -10.19 -22.43
C VAL A 710 14.69 -10.40 -22.47
N GLU A 711 15.47 -9.34 -22.23
CA GLU A 711 16.92 -9.42 -22.03
C GLU A 711 17.24 -9.73 -20.56
N THR A 712 17.99 -10.81 -20.29
CA THR A 712 18.21 -11.32 -18.93
C THR A 712 19.07 -10.38 -18.06
N PRO A 713 18.65 -10.05 -16.81
CA PRO A 713 19.47 -9.34 -15.82
C PRO A 713 20.77 -10.07 -15.48
N VAL A 714 21.91 -9.40 -15.67
CA VAL A 714 23.25 -9.98 -15.45
C VAL A 714 23.94 -9.50 -14.17
N THR A 715 23.67 -8.28 -13.69
CA THR A 715 24.29 -7.78 -12.46
C THR A 715 23.56 -8.31 -11.22
N PRO A 716 24.24 -8.48 -10.06
CA PRO A 716 23.60 -8.90 -8.82
C PRO A 716 22.45 -7.98 -8.41
N THR A 717 22.64 -6.66 -8.52
CA THR A 717 21.61 -5.65 -8.23
C THR A 717 20.41 -5.80 -9.15
N ALA A 718 20.62 -5.88 -10.46
CA ALA A 718 19.54 -6.07 -11.43
C ALA A 718 18.80 -7.40 -11.22
N ARG A 719 19.49 -8.49 -10.83
CA ARG A 719 18.84 -9.78 -10.54
C ARG A 719 18.00 -9.76 -9.26
N ARG A 720 18.45 -9.06 -8.21
CA ARG A 720 17.67 -8.89 -6.97
C ARG A 720 16.45 -8.02 -7.20
N LEU A 721 16.62 -6.88 -7.89
CA LEU A 721 15.49 -6.04 -8.33
C LEU A 721 14.52 -6.84 -9.20
N ALA A 722 15.01 -7.64 -10.16
CA ALA A 722 14.14 -8.42 -11.04
C ALA A 722 13.27 -9.43 -10.29
N ARG A 723 13.82 -10.11 -9.27
CA ARG A 723 13.05 -11.02 -8.41
C ARG A 723 12.00 -10.27 -7.59
N ALA A 724 12.38 -9.16 -6.96
CA ALA A 724 11.44 -8.36 -6.19
C ALA A 724 10.31 -7.79 -7.07
N TRP A 725 10.64 -7.32 -8.28
CA TRP A 725 9.66 -6.89 -9.28
C TRP A 725 8.75 -8.05 -9.67
N ALA A 726 9.31 -9.23 -9.95
CA ALA A 726 8.55 -10.43 -10.30
C ALA A 726 7.55 -10.83 -9.19
N ASP A 727 8.00 -10.86 -7.94
CA ASP A 727 7.19 -11.23 -6.79
C ASP A 727 6.07 -10.24 -6.49
N VAL A 728 6.35 -8.95 -6.67
CA VAL A 728 5.39 -7.87 -6.40
C VAL A 728 4.39 -7.72 -7.54
N LEU A 729 4.85 -7.83 -8.79
CA LEU A 729 4.01 -7.73 -10.00
C LEU A 729 3.29 -9.05 -10.34
N LYS A 730 3.62 -10.14 -9.62
CA LYS A 730 3.10 -11.49 -9.86
C LYS A 730 3.35 -11.96 -11.30
N VAL A 731 4.55 -11.67 -11.81
CA VAL A 731 5.02 -12.11 -13.12
C VAL A 731 6.17 -13.11 -12.96
N PRO A 732 6.36 -14.05 -13.90
CA PRO A 732 7.55 -14.88 -13.93
C PRO A 732 8.83 -14.04 -13.95
N VAL A 733 9.88 -14.43 -13.22
CA VAL A 733 11.13 -13.66 -13.12
C VAL A 733 11.84 -13.49 -14.47
N ASP A 734 11.67 -14.45 -15.38
CA ASP A 734 12.15 -14.42 -16.76
C ASP A 734 11.39 -13.41 -17.64
N ARG A 735 10.31 -12.79 -17.13
CA ARG A 735 9.66 -11.63 -17.75
C ARG A 735 10.25 -10.28 -17.33
N VAL A 736 11.11 -10.23 -16.32
CA VAL A 736 11.72 -8.97 -15.84
C VAL A 736 13.11 -8.78 -16.47
N GLY A 737 13.15 -8.07 -17.59
CA GLY A 737 14.37 -7.82 -18.35
C GLY A 737 15.13 -6.55 -17.93
N LEU A 738 16.40 -6.43 -18.35
CA LEU A 738 17.24 -5.26 -18.03
C LEU A 738 16.63 -3.93 -18.48
N ARG A 739 16.04 -3.91 -19.68
CA ARG A 739 15.42 -2.71 -20.24
C ARG A 739 13.93 -2.61 -19.93
N GLU A 740 13.40 -3.52 -19.11
CA GLU A 740 12.01 -3.43 -18.71
C GLU A 740 11.82 -2.29 -17.72
N ASN A 741 10.75 -1.56 -17.94
CA ASN A 741 10.30 -0.52 -17.06
C ASN A 741 9.27 -1.09 -16.08
N PHE A 742 9.40 -0.78 -14.79
CA PHE A 742 8.56 -1.29 -13.71
C PHE A 742 7.09 -1.06 -13.99
N PHE A 743 6.72 0.16 -14.34
CA PHE A 743 5.33 0.55 -14.61
C PHE A 743 4.82 -0.09 -15.90
N GLU A 744 5.71 -0.27 -16.86
CA GLU A 744 5.40 -0.94 -18.10
C GLU A 744 5.15 -2.45 -17.93
N LEU A 745 5.79 -3.09 -16.96
CA LEU A 745 5.60 -4.52 -16.62
C LEU A 745 4.34 -4.83 -15.79
N GLY A 746 3.45 -3.86 -15.60
CA GLY A 746 2.32 -4.02 -14.68
C GLY A 746 2.46 -3.23 -13.39
N GLY A 747 3.56 -2.49 -13.21
CA GLY A 747 3.81 -1.66 -12.04
C GLY A 747 2.81 -0.52 -11.86
N THR A 748 2.38 -0.32 -10.62
CA THR A 748 1.49 0.76 -10.20
C THR A 748 2.11 1.52 -9.06
N SER A 749 1.58 2.69 -8.68
CA SER A 749 2.05 3.38 -7.46
C SER A 749 1.88 2.49 -6.23
N LEU A 750 0.79 1.69 -6.19
CA LEU A 750 0.55 0.69 -5.14
C LEU A 750 1.59 -0.44 -5.19
N SER A 751 1.84 -1.04 -6.37
CA SER A 751 2.85 -2.09 -6.46
C SER A 751 4.27 -1.54 -6.32
N ALA A 752 4.53 -0.28 -6.67
CA ALA A 752 5.78 0.42 -6.43
C ALA A 752 6.02 0.60 -4.94
N VAL A 753 5.00 1.02 -4.18
CA VAL A 753 5.08 1.08 -2.72
C VAL A 753 5.26 -0.32 -2.12
N ARG A 754 4.51 -1.33 -2.59
CA ARG A 754 4.71 -2.73 -2.16
C ARG A 754 6.09 -3.24 -2.50
N LEU A 755 6.68 -2.80 -3.61
CA LEU A 755 8.03 -3.15 -4.02
C LEU A 755 9.04 -2.47 -3.12
N VAL A 756 8.91 -1.17 -2.88
CA VAL A 756 9.71 -0.41 -1.92
C VAL A 756 9.63 -1.08 -0.53
N ILE A 757 8.46 -1.52 -0.09
CA ILE A 757 8.29 -2.29 1.16
C ILE A 757 8.98 -3.67 1.06
N ALA A 758 8.76 -4.42 -0.01
CA ALA A 758 9.30 -5.77 -0.19
C ALA A 758 10.82 -5.80 -0.34
N VAL A 759 11.44 -4.72 -0.81
CA VAL A 759 12.90 -4.55 -0.89
C VAL A 759 13.46 -3.76 0.29
N ASP A 760 12.68 -3.57 1.35
CA ASP A 760 13.03 -2.82 2.55
C ASP A 760 13.68 -1.46 2.23
N ARG A 761 13.00 -0.70 1.36
CA ARG A 761 13.34 0.67 0.97
C ARG A 761 14.75 0.83 0.40
N TRP A 762 15.28 -0.21 -0.23
CA TRP A 762 16.57 -0.13 -0.94
C TRP A 762 16.65 1.07 -1.90
N PHE A 763 15.50 1.47 -2.44
CA PHE A 763 15.29 2.75 -3.10
C PHE A 763 13.98 3.37 -2.62
N SER A 764 13.86 4.69 -2.76
CA SER A 764 12.61 5.41 -2.52
C SER A 764 11.64 5.25 -3.69
N LEU A 765 10.36 5.52 -3.43
CA LEU A 765 9.36 5.58 -4.51
C LEU A 765 9.76 6.62 -5.57
N THR A 766 10.30 7.76 -5.15
CA THR A 766 10.81 8.81 -6.05
C THR A 766 11.87 8.25 -6.99
N GLU A 767 12.85 7.50 -6.47
CA GLU A 767 13.92 6.91 -7.27
C GLU A 767 13.44 5.87 -8.28
N LEU A 768 12.47 5.04 -7.90
CA LEU A 768 11.81 4.12 -8.83
C LEU A 768 11.04 4.88 -9.92
N THR A 769 10.48 6.05 -9.59
CA THR A 769 9.71 6.87 -10.53
C THR A 769 10.63 7.63 -11.50
N GLU A 770 11.75 8.14 -11.00
CA GLU A 770 12.81 8.80 -11.78
C GLU A 770 13.61 7.81 -12.64
N HIS A 771 13.83 6.60 -12.13
CA HIS A 771 14.57 5.53 -12.80
C HIS A 771 13.72 4.26 -12.89
N PRO A 772 12.64 4.27 -13.71
CA PRO A 772 11.70 3.17 -13.74
C PRO A 772 12.19 1.96 -14.53
N VAL A 773 13.32 2.06 -15.25
CA VAL A 773 13.92 0.95 -16.01
C VAL A 773 14.85 0.15 -15.08
N LEU A 774 14.74 -1.19 -15.11
CA LEU A 774 15.47 -2.08 -14.19
C LEU A 774 16.98 -1.81 -14.22
N ALA A 775 17.56 -1.67 -15.41
CA ALA A 775 18.98 -1.37 -15.58
C ALA A 775 19.36 0.00 -15.04
N ASP A 776 18.52 1.02 -15.26
CA ASP A 776 18.83 2.39 -14.84
C ASP A 776 18.71 2.52 -13.31
N LEU A 777 17.71 1.87 -12.70
CA LEU A 777 17.59 1.79 -11.24
C LEU A 777 18.74 1.00 -10.64
N ALA A 778 19.10 -0.14 -11.25
CA ALA A 778 20.25 -0.93 -10.82
C ALA A 778 21.53 -0.11 -10.88
N GLU A 779 21.76 0.65 -11.96
CA GLU A 779 22.95 1.51 -12.12
C GLU A 779 22.97 2.67 -11.11
N VAL A 780 21.82 3.25 -10.77
CA VAL A 780 21.73 4.29 -9.74
C VAL A 780 22.07 3.72 -8.36
N LEU A 781 21.58 2.53 -8.05
CA LEU A 781 21.89 1.83 -6.80
C LEU A 781 23.36 1.39 -6.74
N GLU A 782 23.92 0.91 -7.85
CA GLU A 782 25.33 0.53 -7.98
C GLU A 782 26.27 1.75 -7.89
N ARG A 783 25.89 2.92 -8.43
CA ARG A 783 26.68 4.16 -8.32
C ARG A 783 26.66 4.77 -6.92
N ARG A 784 25.60 4.53 -6.13
CA ARG A 784 25.54 4.95 -4.72
C ARG A 784 26.51 4.18 -3.85
N THR A 785 26.81 2.94 -4.22
CA THR A 785 27.82 2.12 -3.56
C THR A 785 29.27 2.49 -3.90
N ASP A 786 29.52 3.35 -4.91
CA ASP A 786 30.87 3.74 -5.38
C ASP A 786 31.34 5.16 -4.95
N GLY A 787 30.60 5.89 -4.10
CA GLY A 787 30.97 7.23 -3.61
C GLY A 787 31.86 7.23 -2.35
N PRO A 788 32.74 8.24 -2.13
CA PRO A 788 33.63 8.28 -0.97
C PRO A 788 32.84 8.49 0.32
N ALA A 789 33.11 7.61 1.30
CA ALA A 789 32.47 7.48 2.60
C ALA A 789 32.01 8.81 3.24
N THR A 790 30.70 8.98 3.39
CA THR A 790 30.05 9.66 4.53
C THR A 790 28.54 9.35 4.51
N ALA A 791 28.07 8.78 5.62
CA ALA A 791 26.70 8.37 5.99
C ALA A 791 26.44 6.85 5.91
N VAL A 792 26.71 6.18 7.03
CA VAL A 792 26.32 4.80 7.31
C VAL A 792 24.81 4.77 7.57
N THR A 793 24.06 4.16 6.65
CA THR A 793 22.76 3.53 6.97
C THR A 793 22.84 2.13 6.38
N THR A 794 22.80 1.13 7.24
CA THR A 794 23.14 -0.28 6.98
C THR A 794 22.11 -0.94 6.05
N ALA A 795 22.47 -1.09 4.78
CA ALA A 795 21.83 -2.03 3.86
C ALA A 795 22.34 -3.45 4.18
N THR A 796 21.63 -4.21 5.01
CA THR A 796 21.90 -5.64 5.21
C THR A 796 20.79 -6.45 4.53
N GLY A 797 21.12 -7.43 3.70
CA GLY A 797 20.17 -8.23 2.91
C GLY A 797 19.28 -9.19 3.71
N PHE A 798 19.29 -9.08 5.04
CA PHE A 798 18.56 -9.87 6.03
C PHE A 798 18.30 -9.00 7.26
N ASP A 799 17.23 -9.32 8.01
CA ASP A 799 16.92 -8.65 9.27
C ASP A 799 17.93 -9.00 10.36
N VAL A 800 18.47 -7.96 10.99
CA VAL A 800 19.40 -8.10 12.12
C VAL A 800 18.67 -7.70 13.40
N ARG A 801 18.29 -8.69 14.19
CA ARG A 801 17.64 -8.47 15.49
C ARG A 801 18.67 -8.01 16.51
N ARG A 802 18.59 -6.73 16.88
CA ARG A 802 19.37 -6.14 17.98
C ARG A 802 18.50 -6.02 19.23
N ALA A 803 19.01 -6.50 20.36
CA ALA A 803 18.34 -6.42 21.65
C ALA A 803 19.36 -6.06 22.73
N ASP A 804 18.93 -5.33 23.76
CA ASP A 804 19.81 -4.90 24.83
C ASP A 804 20.50 -6.11 25.50
N ARG A 805 21.82 -5.99 25.71
CA ARG A 805 22.70 -7.05 26.23
C ARG A 805 22.66 -8.38 25.47
N ARG A 806 22.40 -8.35 24.16
CA ARG A 806 22.50 -9.52 23.28
C ARG A 806 23.28 -9.18 22.01
N PRO A 807 24.12 -10.09 21.49
CA PRO A 807 24.73 -9.88 20.18
C PRO A 807 23.66 -9.78 19.09
N PRO A 808 23.94 -9.06 17.99
CA PRO A 808 23.03 -9.03 16.84
C PRO A 808 22.76 -10.44 16.32
N VAL A 809 21.48 -10.79 16.19
CA VAL A 809 21.06 -12.12 15.69
C VAL A 809 20.42 -11.99 14.32
N VAL A 810 20.85 -12.83 13.39
CA VAL A 810 20.31 -12.97 12.04
C VAL A 810 19.69 -14.35 11.94
N GLU A 811 18.45 -14.46 11.48
CA GLU A 811 17.83 -15.75 11.18
C GLU A 811 18.11 -16.09 9.69
N ALA A 812 18.76 -17.23 9.43
CA ALA A 812 18.89 -17.73 8.07
C ALA A 812 17.56 -18.36 7.64
N ASP A 813 17.07 -18.03 6.43
CA ASP A 813 15.89 -18.65 5.85
C ASP A 813 15.99 -20.18 5.93
N THR A 814 14.88 -20.86 6.26
CA THR A 814 14.85 -22.29 6.63
C THR A 814 15.80 -23.17 5.81
N ALA A 815 16.91 -23.57 6.42
CA ALA A 815 17.94 -24.49 5.91
C ALA A 815 18.40 -24.19 4.46
N PRO A 816 19.31 -23.22 4.25
CA PRO A 816 19.89 -23.00 2.92
C PRO A 816 20.56 -24.28 2.44
N GLY A 817 20.51 -24.56 1.12
CA GLY A 817 21.11 -25.77 0.55
C GLY A 817 22.59 -25.96 0.88
N SER A 818 23.30 -24.88 1.23
CA SER A 818 24.71 -24.84 1.63
C SER A 818 24.99 -23.64 2.54
N ALA A 819 25.63 -23.87 3.69
CA ALA A 819 25.98 -22.82 4.67
C ALA A 819 27.01 -21.82 4.12
N VAL A 820 27.99 -22.30 3.34
CA VAL A 820 29.03 -21.43 2.74
C VAL A 820 28.44 -20.58 1.61
N ASP A 821 27.50 -21.11 0.84
CA ASP A 821 26.85 -20.35 -0.23
C ASP A 821 26.00 -19.24 0.37
N TRP A 822 25.21 -19.55 1.41
CA TRP A 822 24.45 -18.54 2.12
C TRP A 822 25.34 -17.45 2.71
N VAL A 823 26.43 -17.82 3.38
CA VAL A 823 27.38 -16.83 3.93
C VAL A 823 28.04 -16.01 2.82
N SER A 824 28.37 -16.63 1.68
CA SER A 824 28.99 -15.94 0.54
C SER A 824 28.03 -14.95 -0.11
N GLU A 825 26.76 -15.32 -0.26
CA GLU A 825 25.69 -14.45 -0.77
C GLU A 825 25.40 -13.27 0.16
N ASN A 826 25.64 -13.46 1.46
CA ASN A 826 25.33 -12.50 2.53
C ASN A 826 26.59 -11.83 3.11
N LEU A 827 27.76 -12.04 2.50
CA LEU A 827 29.06 -11.74 3.09
C LEU A 827 29.26 -10.26 3.41
N GLU A 828 28.88 -9.38 2.49
CA GLU A 828 29.03 -7.92 2.68
C GLU A 828 28.13 -7.42 3.82
N ALA A 829 26.90 -7.91 3.90
CA ALA A 829 25.98 -7.58 4.96
C ALA A 829 26.45 -8.13 6.32
N LEU A 830 26.94 -9.36 6.38
CA LEU A 830 27.51 -9.93 7.61
C LEU A 830 28.74 -9.13 8.07
N ARG A 831 29.62 -8.75 7.14
CA ARG A 831 30.76 -7.87 7.43
C ARG A 831 30.32 -6.49 7.91
N ALA A 832 29.25 -5.93 7.36
CA ALA A 832 28.71 -4.66 7.81
C ALA A 832 28.16 -4.74 9.25
N VAL A 833 27.48 -5.83 9.61
CA VAL A 833 27.03 -6.06 10.99
C VAL A 833 28.22 -6.22 11.92
N VAL A 834 29.21 -7.04 11.58
CA VAL A 834 30.43 -7.20 12.39
C VAL A 834 31.19 -5.88 12.51
N ALA A 835 31.26 -5.08 11.43
CA ALA A 835 31.87 -3.76 11.46
C ALA A 835 31.06 -2.71 12.23
N ALA A 836 29.75 -2.88 12.41
CA ALA A 836 28.92 -1.98 13.21
C ALA A 836 28.94 -2.38 14.69
N ASP A 837 28.69 -3.67 14.95
CA ASP A 837 28.34 -4.21 16.27
C ASP A 837 29.45 -5.09 16.89
N GLY A 838 30.54 -5.34 16.17
CA GLY A 838 31.66 -6.17 16.63
C GLY A 838 31.43 -7.68 16.52
N ALA A 839 30.18 -8.15 16.43
CA ALA A 839 29.86 -9.55 16.24
C ALA A 839 28.49 -9.76 15.57
N VAL A 840 28.25 -10.95 15.04
CA VAL A 840 26.93 -11.40 14.58
C VAL A 840 26.74 -12.89 14.86
N LEU A 841 25.56 -13.26 15.36
CA LEU A 841 25.09 -14.64 15.47
C LEU A 841 24.10 -14.94 14.35
N VAL A 842 24.41 -15.90 13.49
CA VAL A 842 23.52 -16.41 12.45
C VAL A 842 22.87 -17.69 12.96
N ARG A 843 21.55 -17.64 13.15
CA ARG A 843 20.72 -18.75 13.62
C ARG A 843 20.16 -19.54 12.45
N GLY A 844 20.10 -20.87 12.60
CA GLY A 844 19.46 -21.74 11.62
C GLY A 844 20.28 -22.04 10.35
N LEU A 845 21.58 -21.69 10.34
CA LEU A 845 22.47 -21.93 9.18
C LEU A 845 22.74 -23.42 8.94
N GLY A 846 22.62 -24.25 9.98
CA GLY A 846 22.72 -25.71 9.89
C GLY A 846 24.16 -26.24 9.81
N ILE A 847 25.08 -25.65 10.58
CA ILE A 847 26.46 -26.15 10.75
C ILE A 847 26.45 -27.54 11.41
N LYS A 848 27.15 -28.51 10.82
CA LYS A 848 27.17 -29.93 11.24
C LYS A 848 28.56 -30.48 11.51
N ASP A 849 29.60 -29.86 10.95
CA ASP A 849 30.98 -30.37 11.08
C ASP A 849 32.05 -29.28 10.87
N ALA A 850 33.30 -29.67 11.07
CA ALA A 850 34.46 -28.78 10.95
C ALA A 850 34.77 -28.35 9.50
N ALA A 851 34.37 -29.12 8.50
CA ALA A 851 34.60 -28.77 7.10
C ALA A 851 33.74 -27.56 6.70
N GLN A 852 32.47 -27.54 7.12
CA GLN A 852 31.57 -26.41 6.87
C GLN A 852 32.07 -25.12 7.54
N VAL A 853 32.60 -25.21 8.78
CA VAL A 853 33.20 -24.06 9.47
C VAL A 853 34.46 -23.57 8.74
N ALA A 854 35.28 -24.48 8.20
CA ALA A 854 36.46 -24.12 7.43
C ALA A 854 36.10 -23.36 6.14
N ASP A 855 35.09 -23.84 5.41
CA ASP A 855 34.64 -23.20 4.17
C ASP A 855 34.00 -21.83 4.42
N VAL A 856 33.16 -21.71 5.45
CA VAL A 856 32.61 -20.43 5.90
C VAL A 856 33.72 -19.47 6.34
N SER A 857 34.67 -19.93 7.16
CA SER A 857 35.79 -19.10 7.63
C SER A 857 36.63 -18.56 6.46
N ARG A 858 36.90 -19.40 5.46
CA ARG A 858 37.62 -19.01 4.24
C ARG A 858 36.85 -17.96 3.43
N ALA A 859 35.52 -18.08 3.34
CA ALA A 859 34.67 -17.09 2.69
C ALA A 859 34.65 -15.75 3.44
N VAL A 860 34.58 -15.78 4.79
CA VAL A 860 34.44 -14.59 5.62
C VAL A 860 35.75 -13.81 5.76
N ALA A 861 36.86 -14.49 6.03
CA ALA A 861 38.09 -13.89 6.53
C ALA A 861 39.36 -14.32 5.78
N GLY A 862 39.25 -15.23 4.80
CA GLY A 862 40.37 -15.66 3.96
C GLY A 862 41.27 -16.70 4.64
N ALA A 863 42.54 -16.37 4.87
CA ALA A 863 43.54 -17.32 5.36
C ALA A 863 43.40 -17.56 6.89
N PRO A 864 43.54 -18.81 7.36
CA PRO A 864 43.53 -19.12 8.78
C PRO A 864 44.83 -18.64 9.46
N VAL A 865 44.71 -18.24 10.73
CA VAL A 865 45.84 -17.89 11.60
C VAL A 865 46.12 -19.08 12.52
N PRO A 866 47.28 -19.75 12.40
CA PRO A 866 47.60 -20.90 13.23
C PRO A 866 47.94 -20.47 14.65
N GLU A 867 47.35 -21.14 15.64
CA GLU A 867 47.77 -21.00 17.04
C GLU A 867 49.09 -21.75 17.27
N ARG A 868 50.17 -20.99 17.47
CA ARG A 868 51.53 -21.53 17.69
C ARG A 868 52.02 -21.45 19.13
N GLU A 869 51.34 -20.71 20.01
CA GLU A 869 51.67 -20.59 21.43
C GLU A 869 50.37 -20.75 22.24
N GLY A 870 49.84 -21.99 22.27
CA GLY A 870 48.54 -22.26 22.87
C GLY A 870 48.55 -22.19 24.39
N PHE A 871 47.43 -21.76 24.98
CA PHE A 871 47.24 -21.78 26.44
C PHE A 871 46.88 -23.18 26.96
N ALA A 872 45.91 -23.81 26.31
CA ALA A 872 45.43 -25.15 26.60
C ALA A 872 45.49 -25.98 25.31
N PRO A 873 45.62 -27.31 25.40
CA PRO A 873 45.54 -28.17 24.22
C PRO A 873 44.18 -28.00 23.53
N ARG A 874 44.23 -27.83 22.21
CA ARG A 874 43.07 -27.87 21.31
C ARG A 874 43.31 -28.95 20.26
N GLN A 875 42.26 -29.66 19.88
CA GLN A 875 42.34 -30.64 18.80
C GLN A 875 42.18 -29.92 17.45
N LEU A 876 43.18 -30.02 16.56
CA LEU A 876 43.04 -29.60 15.17
C LEU A 876 42.15 -30.62 14.43
N LEU A 877 41.01 -30.17 13.93
CA LEU A 877 40.00 -31.05 13.30
C LEU A 877 40.11 -31.05 11.77
N THR A 878 40.37 -29.87 11.20
CA THR A 878 40.72 -29.67 9.78
C THR A 878 41.59 -28.41 9.69
N GLU A 879 42.11 -28.10 8.50
CA GLU A 879 42.99 -26.95 8.28
C GLU A 879 42.35 -25.64 8.81
N GLY A 880 42.95 -25.07 9.86
CA GLY A 880 42.50 -23.80 10.45
C GLY A 880 41.25 -23.87 11.34
N VAL A 881 40.75 -25.07 11.68
CA VAL A 881 39.60 -25.27 12.56
C VAL A 881 39.95 -26.20 13.73
N TYR A 882 39.68 -25.72 14.93
CA TYR A 882 40.02 -26.37 16.19
C TYR A 882 38.76 -26.68 17.01
N SER A 883 38.85 -27.67 17.90
CA SER A 883 37.89 -27.80 19.00
C SER A 883 37.99 -26.58 19.93
N SER A 884 36.91 -26.25 20.64
CA SER A 884 37.00 -25.31 21.77
C SER A 884 38.03 -25.80 22.80
N SER A 885 38.67 -24.87 23.53
CA SER A 885 39.65 -25.18 24.58
C SER A 885 39.11 -26.20 25.59
N GLU A 886 39.94 -27.18 25.96
CA GLU A 886 39.65 -28.10 27.06
C GLU A 886 39.66 -27.32 28.39
N TRP A 887 38.48 -27.00 28.92
CA TRP A 887 38.29 -26.30 30.20
C TRP A 887 37.13 -26.94 30.98
N PRO A 888 37.22 -27.09 32.32
CA PRO A 888 36.18 -27.74 33.14
C PRO A 888 34.79 -27.17 32.88
N ALA A 889 33.82 -28.04 32.55
CA ALA A 889 32.49 -27.60 32.10
C ALA A 889 31.71 -26.83 33.19
N ASP A 890 32.03 -27.04 34.45
CA ASP A 890 31.41 -26.40 35.62
C ASP A 890 32.09 -25.08 36.04
N GLN A 891 33.16 -24.67 35.36
CA GLN A 891 33.89 -23.42 35.67
C GLN A 891 33.77 -22.40 34.53
N PRO A 892 33.56 -21.11 34.85
CA PRO A 892 33.57 -20.05 33.86
C PRO A 892 34.99 -19.84 33.33
N MET A 893 35.09 -19.57 32.04
CA MET A 893 36.30 -19.04 31.43
C MET A 893 36.16 -17.53 31.34
N CYS A 894 37.07 -16.78 31.97
CA CYS A 894 37.02 -15.31 32.00
C CYS A 894 37.12 -14.69 30.61
N MET A 895 36.72 -13.41 30.49
CA MET A 895 36.82 -12.67 29.23
C MET A 895 38.26 -12.59 28.73
N HIS A 896 38.45 -12.90 27.45
CA HIS A 896 39.74 -12.85 26.78
C HIS A 896 39.58 -12.61 25.28
N HIS A 897 40.68 -12.26 24.62
CA HIS A 897 40.78 -12.17 23.16
C HIS A 897 41.76 -13.22 22.68
N GLU A 898 41.52 -13.92 21.59
CA GLU A 898 42.48 -14.92 21.12
C GLU A 898 43.79 -14.25 20.70
N LEU A 899 44.91 -14.81 21.18
CA LEU A 899 46.26 -14.41 20.79
C LEU A 899 46.60 -12.92 20.99
N SER A 900 45.98 -12.22 21.94
CA SER A 900 46.30 -10.80 22.20
C SER A 900 47.73 -10.55 22.68
N TYR A 901 48.47 -11.61 22.98
CA TYR A 901 49.88 -11.59 23.33
C TYR A 901 50.83 -11.78 22.13
N ALA A 902 50.31 -12.09 20.93
CA ALA A 902 51.10 -12.30 19.72
C ALA A 902 51.37 -10.98 18.97
N LEU A 903 52.39 -10.96 18.11
CA LEU A 903 52.62 -9.84 17.17
C LEU A 903 51.75 -9.94 15.91
N GLU A 904 51.25 -11.13 15.61
CA GLU A 904 50.25 -11.39 14.58
C GLU A 904 49.14 -12.23 15.21
N PHE A 905 47.90 -11.77 15.08
CA PHE A 905 46.71 -12.37 15.71
C PHE A 905 45.52 -12.32 14.73
N PRO A 906 44.47 -13.14 14.93
CA PRO A 906 43.30 -13.10 14.07
C PRO A 906 42.52 -11.79 14.26
N SER A 907 42.04 -11.22 13.16
CA SER A 907 41.03 -10.15 13.19
C SER A 907 39.63 -10.68 13.43
N LEU A 908 39.35 -11.90 12.97
CA LEU A 908 38.03 -12.52 13.08
C LEU A 908 38.12 -13.91 13.71
N MET A 909 37.16 -14.18 14.59
CA MET A 909 36.85 -15.49 15.14
C MET A 909 35.56 -15.99 14.51
N VAL A 910 35.59 -17.18 13.90
CA VAL A 910 34.42 -17.84 13.35
C VAL A 910 34.12 -19.08 14.17
N MET A 911 32.98 -19.10 14.86
CA MET A 911 32.57 -20.15 15.80
C MET A 911 31.31 -20.85 15.30
N GLY A 912 31.35 -22.17 15.11
CA GLY A 912 30.19 -22.97 14.69
C GLY A 912 29.71 -23.89 15.80
N CYS A 913 28.42 -23.92 16.08
CA CYS A 913 27.81 -24.81 17.06
C CYS A 913 27.26 -26.06 16.39
N VAL A 914 27.95 -27.19 16.55
CA VAL A 914 27.48 -28.50 16.06
C VAL A 914 26.50 -29.12 17.05
N ARG A 915 26.74 -28.92 18.35
CA ARG A 915 25.86 -29.39 19.42
C ARG A 915 25.81 -28.39 20.57
N ALA A 916 24.63 -27.85 20.80
CA ALA A 916 24.33 -26.98 21.93
C ALA A 916 24.28 -27.78 23.24
N PRO A 917 24.71 -27.19 24.37
CA PRO A 917 24.63 -27.80 25.69
C PRO A 917 23.18 -27.97 26.15
N ALA A 918 22.93 -28.94 27.05
CA ALA A 918 21.60 -29.17 27.61
C ALA A 918 21.13 -28.04 28.56
N GLY A 919 22.06 -27.26 29.10
CA GLY A 919 21.80 -26.06 29.89
C GLY A 919 23.09 -25.30 30.21
N GLY A 920 23.02 -23.97 30.23
CA GLY A 920 24.19 -23.09 30.37
C GLY A 920 25.00 -22.94 29.07
N GLY A 921 26.29 -22.60 29.18
CA GLY A 921 27.27 -22.70 28.08
C GLY A 921 27.17 -21.65 26.98
N VAL A 922 26.63 -20.48 27.33
CA VAL A 922 26.66 -19.28 26.48
C VAL A 922 28.10 -18.83 26.26
N THR A 923 28.38 -18.34 25.06
CA THR A 923 29.60 -17.57 24.78
C THR A 923 29.27 -16.10 25.00
N GLY A 924 29.70 -15.54 26.13
CA GLY A 924 29.48 -14.13 26.44
C GLY A 924 30.41 -13.26 25.60
N LEU A 925 29.92 -12.10 25.13
CA LEU A 925 30.68 -11.14 24.34
C LEU A 925 30.65 -9.75 25.00
N ALA A 926 31.79 -9.08 25.16
CA ALA A 926 31.85 -7.70 25.65
C ALA A 926 32.52 -6.79 24.63
N ASP A 927 31.88 -5.67 24.31
CA ASP A 927 32.46 -4.64 23.46
C ASP A 927 33.59 -3.93 24.20
N THR A 928 34.79 -4.01 23.64
CA THR A 928 36.01 -3.52 24.28
C THR A 928 36.09 -2.01 24.34
N ARG A 929 35.28 -1.29 23.54
CA ARG A 929 35.12 0.16 23.60
C ARG A 929 34.31 0.54 24.82
N ASP A 930 33.24 -0.20 25.10
CA ASP A 930 32.40 -0.01 26.28
C ASP A 930 33.16 -0.38 27.56
N VAL A 931 33.95 -1.46 27.52
CA VAL A 931 34.86 -1.81 28.62
C VAL A 931 35.85 -0.67 28.88
N LEU A 932 36.51 -0.17 27.84
CA LEU A 932 37.47 0.93 27.98
C LEU A 932 36.82 2.20 28.54
N ALA A 933 35.60 2.51 28.11
CA ALA A 933 34.85 3.68 28.57
C ALA A 933 34.36 3.55 30.02
N ALA A 934 34.06 2.33 30.47
CA ALA A 934 33.55 2.06 31.82
C ALA A 934 34.67 1.84 32.86
N LEU A 935 35.90 1.57 32.43
CA LEU A 935 37.05 1.40 33.32
C LEU A 935 37.42 2.73 34.01
N PRO A 936 37.79 2.71 35.30
CA PRO A 936 38.35 3.88 35.98
C PRO A 936 39.57 4.46 35.26
N ALA A 937 39.62 5.78 35.15
CA ALA A 937 40.69 6.49 34.44
C ALA A 937 42.08 6.13 34.97
N GLU A 938 42.25 5.90 36.28
CA GLU A 938 43.55 5.54 36.85
C GLU A 938 44.05 4.18 36.35
N ILE A 939 43.14 3.22 36.13
CA ILE A 939 43.46 1.89 35.58
C ILE A 939 43.86 2.05 34.10
N VAL A 940 43.06 2.80 33.33
CA VAL A 940 43.31 3.06 31.91
C VAL A 940 44.67 3.74 31.71
N ASP A 941 44.92 4.86 32.40
CA ASP A 941 46.18 5.62 32.32
C ASP A 941 47.40 4.77 32.69
N ARG A 942 47.25 3.90 33.69
CA ARG A 942 48.33 2.98 34.10
C ARG A 942 48.67 2.01 32.96
N PHE A 943 47.66 1.37 32.38
CA PHE A 943 47.85 0.40 31.30
C PHE A 943 48.24 1.02 29.96
N GLU A 944 47.84 2.25 29.68
CA GLU A 944 48.35 3.01 28.52
C GLU A 944 49.85 3.24 28.63
N ARG A 945 50.31 3.71 29.80
CA ARG A 945 51.72 4.03 30.05
C ARG A 945 52.62 2.80 30.10
N THR A 946 52.16 1.72 30.74
CA THR A 946 53.02 0.56 30.97
C THR A 946 52.76 -0.56 29.98
N GLY A 947 51.56 -0.67 29.43
CA GLY A 947 51.08 -1.92 28.85
C GLY A 947 50.89 -3.00 29.92
N TRP A 948 50.81 -4.25 29.48
CA TRP A 948 50.78 -5.45 30.33
C TRP A 948 51.91 -6.39 29.93
N LEU A 949 52.33 -7.24 30.86
CA LEU A 949 53.34 -8.26 30.65
C LEU A 949 52.80 -9.62 31.06
N LEU A 950 52.83 -10.54 30.11
CA LEU A 950 52.46 -11.93 30.34
C LEU A 950 53.72 -12.74 30.62
N ALA A 951 53.81 -13.31 31.81
CA ALA A 951 54.83 -14.28 32.19
C ALA A 951 54.24 -15.69 32.12
N ARG A 952 54.91 -16.64 31.45
CA ARG A 952 54.45 -18.03 31.33
C ARG A 952 55.58 -19.02 31.61
N ASN A 953 55.20 -20.15 32.20
CA ASN A 953 56.08 -21.27 32.48
C ASN A 953 55.56 -22.52 31.77
N TYR A 954 56.32 -22.99 30.79
CA TYR A 954 56.04 -24.20 30.02
C TYR A 954 56.88 -25.35 30.54
N ASN A 955 56.30 -26.20 31.37
CA ASN A 955 56.91 -27.43 31.85
C ASN A 955 55.81 -28.42 32.25
N GLY A 956 56.14 -29.71 32.31
CA GLY A 956 55.17 -30.76 32.66
C GLY A 956 54.80 -30.83 34.15
N LEU A 957 55.27 -29.92 35.01
CA LEU A 957 54.98 -29.92 36.45
C LEU A 957 53.84 -28.98 36.81
N VAL A 958 53.83 -27.76 36.27
CA VAL A 958 52.85 -26.72 36.64
C VAL A 958 51.95 -26.29 35.48
N GLY A 959 52.27 -26.66 34.24
CA GLY A 959 51.52 -26.23 33.05
C GLY A 959 51.66 -27.16 31.86
N VAL A 960 51.57 -26.60 30.65
CA VAL A 960 51.73 -27.34 29.39
C VAL A 960 53.22 -27.41 29.03
N PRO A 961 53.78 -28.59 28.67
CA PRO A 961 55.14 -28.70 28.18
C PRO A 961 55.36 -27.81 26.94
N TRP A 962 56.53 -27.20 26.81
CA TRP A 962 56.84 -26.30 25.69
C TRP A 962 56.66 -27.01 24.34
N SER A 963 57.06 -28.27 24.23
CA SER A 963 56.94 -29.03 22.98
C SER A 963 55.48 -29.24 22.55
N THR A 964 54.58 -29.39 23.51
CA THR A 964 53.13 -29.45 23.26
C THR A 964 52.55 -28.07 22.97
N ALA A 965 52.95 -27.04 23.72
CA ALA A 965 52.43 -25.68 23.56
C ALA A 965 52.81 -25.05 22.21
N PHE A 966 54.01 -25.34 21.71
CA PHE A 966 54.53 -24.84 20.43
C PHE A 966 54.36 -25.83 19.26
N GLY A 967 53.96 -27.08 19.53
CA GLY A 967 53.78 -28.11 18.51
C GLY A 967 55.07 -28.52 17.80
N VAL A 968 56.23 -28.34 18.44
CA VAL A 968 57.56 -28.63 17.89
C VAL A 968 58.40 -29.46 18.86
N THR A 969 59.35 -30.24 18.33
CA THR A 969 60.24 -31.09 19.14
C THR A 969 61.62 -30.48 19.36
N GLU A 970 61.97 -29.41 18.64
CA GLU A 970 63.30 -28.80 18.65
C GLU A 970 63.29 -27.43 19.34
N ARG A 971 64.19 -27.22 20.32
CA ARG A 971 64.30 -25.95 21.05
C ARG A 971 64.61 -24.77 20.13
N ALA A 972 65.43 -25.00 19.09
CA ALA A 972 65.85 -23.96 18.16
C ALA A 972 64.67 -23.30 17.43
N GLU A 973 63.62 -24.07 17.12
CA GLU A 973 62.40 -23.55 16.49
C GLU A 973 61.63 -22.62 17.45
N VAL A 974 61.55 -22.99 18.72
CA VAL A 974 60.93 -22.16 19.76
C VAL A 974 61.73 -20.88 19.99
N GLU A 975 63.06 -20.96 20.05
CA GLU A 975 63.89 -19.76 20.20
C GLU A 975 63.77 -18.82 18.99
N GLN A 976 63.67 -19.38 17.77
CA GLN A 976 63.43 -18.61 16.57
C GLN A 976 62.07 -17.91 16.63
N TYR A 977 61.02 -18.62 17.04
CA TYR A 977 59.69 -18.05 17.25
C TYR A 977 59.72 -16.93 18.30
N CYS A 978 60.34 -17.15 19.45
CA CYS A 978 60.44 -16.16 20.52
C CYS A 978 61.18 -14.89 20.05
N ARG A 979 62.32 -15.04 19.36
CA ARG A 979 63.06 -13.89 18.81
C ARG A 979 62.23 -13.14 17.77
N ALA A 980 61.53 -13.85 16.88
CA ALA A 980 60.68 -13.24 15.85
C ALA A 980 59.48 -12.48 16.43
N ASN A 981 58.99 -12.90 17.60
CA ASN A 981 57.82 -12.32 18.27
C ASN A 981 58.16 -11.42 19.47
N GLN A 982 59.43 -11.03 19.61
CA GLN A 982 59.91 -10.18 20.72
C GLN A 982 59.50 -10.73 22.10
N ILE A 983 59.66 -12.05 22.28
CA ILE A 983 59.38 -12.76 23.52
C ILE A 983 60.71 -12.97 24.24
N GLU A 984 60.80 -12.47 25.48
CA GLU A 984 61.92 -12.81 26.35
C GLU A 984 61.76 -14.27 26.77
N PHE A 985 62.83 -15.05 26.69
CA PHE A 985 62.78 -16.45 27.07
C PHE A 985 64.00 -16.86 27.88
N THR A 986 63.78 -17.80 28.79
CA THR A 986 64.85 -18.43 29.58
C THR A 986 64.54 -19.90 29.75
N TRP A 987 65.52 -20.75 29.42
CA TRP A 987 65.43 -22.19 29.65
C TRP A 987 65.85 -22.52 31.08
N ASP A 988 65.06 -23.37 31.75
CA ASP A 988 65.33 -23.91 33.08
C ASP A 988 65.19 -25.44 33.03
N GLY A 989 66.31 -26.14 32.81
CA GLY A 989 66.30 -27.56 32.51
C GLY A 989 65.55 -27.88 31.21
N ASP A 990 64.42 -28.60 31.33
CA ASP A 990 63.47 -28.87 30.23
C ASP A 990 62.22 -27.98 30.26
N GLY A 991 62.18 -27.02 31.20
CA GLY A 991 61.17 -25.97 31.23
C GLY A 991 61.59 -24.74 30.42
N LEU A 992 60.62 -24.04 29.87
CA LEU A 992 60.78 -22.75 29.22
C LEU A 992 59.99 -21.69 29.98
N ARG A 993 60.63 -20.58 30.32
CA ARG A 993 59.94 -19.39 30.83
C ARG A 993 59.89 -18.34 29.74
N THR A 994 58.74 -17.73 29.52
CA THR A 994 58.59 -16.60 28.59
C THR A 994 58.04 -15.38 29.30
N ARG A 995 58.47 -14.20 28.86
CA ARG A 995 57.89 -12.91 29.25
C ARG A 995 57.64 -12.10 27.99
N GLN A 996 56.42 -11.60 27.84
CA GLN A 996 56.06 -10.81 26.67
C GLN A 996 55.24 -9.60 27.07
N ARG A 997 55.76 -8.41 26.71
CA ARG A 997 55.12 -7.13 26.96
C ARG A 997 54.28 -6.72 25.77
N ARG A 998 53.04 -6.27 26.01
CA ARG A 998 52.10 -5.81 24.99
C ARG A 998 51.33 -4.58 25.46
N ALA A 999 50.79 -3.83 24.51
CA ALA A 999 49.81 -2.80 24.83
C ALA A 999 48.51 -3.48 25.28
N ALA A 1000 47.84 -2.89 26.28
CA ALA A 1000 46.50 -3.31 26.68
C ALA A 1000 45.40 -2.57 25.89
N ILE A 1001 45.78 -1.50 25.19
CA ILE A 1001 44.89 -0.65 24.38
C ILE A 1001 45.49 -0.50 22.98
N LEU A 1002 44.70 -0.87 21.98
CA LEU A 1002 45.04 -0.77 20.56
C LEU A 1002 44.02 0.12 19.83
N HIS A 1003 44.37 0.56 18.64
CA HIS A 1003 43.44 1.10 17.68
C HIS A 1003 43.04 0.03 16.68
N HIS A 1004 41.74 -0.18 16.48
CA HIS A 1004 41.26 -1.11 15.46
C HIS A 1004 41.76 -0.66 14.06
N PRO A 1005 42.38 -1.54 13.25
CA PRO A 1005 43.11 -1.14 12.04
C PRO A 1005 42.21 -0.56 10.93
N VAL A 1006 40.91 -0.89 10.94
CA VAL A 1006 39.92 -0.40 9.97
C VAL A 1006 39.18 0.84 10.49
N THR A 1007 38.49 0.74 11.63
CA THR A 1007 37.69 1.83 12.21
C THR A 1007 38.50 2.91 12.93
N GLY A 1008 39.74 2.62 13.36
CA GLY A 1008 40.58 3.53 14.13
C GLY A 1008 40.19 3.70 15.60
N GLU A 1009 39.16 3.00 16.06
CA GLU A 1009 38.63 3.08 17.43
C GLU A 1009 39.58 2.50 18.47
N ARG A 1010 39.56 3.06 19.68
CA ARG A 1010 40.39 2.58 20.80
C ARG A 1010 39.70 1.41 21.49
N CYS A 1011 40.40 0.29 21.60
CA CYS A 1011 39.87 -0.97 22.09
C CYS A 1011 40.72 -1.52 23.25
N TRP A 1012 40.06 -1.99 24.31
CA TRP A 1012 40.69 -2.72 25.42
C TRP A 1012 41.00 -4.17 25.01
N PHE A 1013 42.21 -4.44 24.52
CA PHE A 1013 42.62 -5.71 23.90
C PHE A 1013 43.74 -6.39 24.71
N ASN A 1014 43.38 -7.41 25.49
CA ASN A 1014 44.29 -8.17 26.35
C ASN A 1014 43.68 -9.51 26.83
N GLN A 1015 44.45 -10.31 27.56
CA GLN A 1015 43.96 -11.49 28.28
C GLN A 1015 44.22 -11.40 29.79
N ILE A 1016 44.27 -10.19 30.38
CA ILE A 1016 44.64 -10.00 31.79
C ILE A 1016 43.66 -10.73 32.72
N ALA A 1017 42.36 -10.62 32.46
CA ALA A 1017 41.32 -11.28 33.24
C ALA A 1017 41.45 -12.81 33.23
N PHE A 1018 41.90 -13.39 32.12
CA PHE A 1018 42.01 -14.84 31.92
C PHE A 1018 43.37 -15.41 32.38
N LEU A 1019 44.46 -14.70 32.06
CA LEU A 1019 45.84 -15.11 32.35
C LEU A 1019 46.42 -14.44 33.60
N ASN A 1020 45.59 -14.17 34.61
CA ASN A 1020 46.03 -13.72 35.93
C ASN A 1020 46.03 -14.90 36.90
N GLU A 1021 46.95 -14.90 37.86
CA GLU A 1021 46.99 -15.93 38.91
C GLU A 1021 45.66 -16.10 39.66
N GLY A 1022 44.79 -15.09 39.69
CA GLY A 1022 43.45 -15.13 40.27
C GLY A 1022 42.49 -16.12 39.62
N THR A 1023 42.78 -16.61 38.42
CA THR A 1023 41.98 -17.66 37.76
C THR A 1023 42.37 -19.08 38.17
N LEU A 1024 43.48 -19.24 38.88
CA LEU A 1024 43.85 -20.51 39.50
C LEU A 1024 42.98 -20.75 40.74
N ASP A 1025 42.64 -22.02 40.97
CA ASP A 1025 42.01 -22.44 42.22
C ASP A 1025 42.85 -21.92 43.42
N PRO A 1026 42.22 -21.30 44.44
CA PRO A 1026 42.94 -20.66 45.54
C PRO A 1026 43.95 -21.58 46.24
N ASP A 1027 43.60 -22.85 46.45
CA ASP A 1027 44.45 -23.83 47.11
C ASP A 1027 45.62 -24.24 46.21
N VAL A 1028 45.37 -24.38 44.90
CA VAL A 1028 46.39 -24.65 43.89
C VAL A 1028 47.36 -23.47 43.78
N ARG A 1029 46.84 -22.23 43.74
CA ARG A 1029 47.64 -21.01 43.69
C ARG A 1029 48.52 -20.86 44.92
N GLU A 1030 47.97 -21.08 46.11
CA GLU A 1030 48.73 -21.01 47.36
C GLU A 1030 49.83 -22.07 47.40
N PHE A 1031 49.52 -23.31 47.02
CA PHE A 1031 50.48 -24.40 46.93
C PHE A 1031 51.62 -24.08 45.95
N LEU A 1032 51.29 -23.69 44.71
CA LEU A 1032 52.29 -23.39 43.68
C LEU A 1032 53.16 -22.19 44.06
N THR A 1033 52.56 -21.15 44.65
CA THR A 1033 53.30 -19.97 45.12
C THR A 1033 54.24 -20.35 46.27
N ALA A 1034 53.81 -21.21 47.20
CA ALA A 1034 54.65 -21.67 48.30
C ALA A 1034 55.82 -22.56 47.84
N GLN A 1035 55.60 -23.41 46.82
CA GLN A 1035 56.63 -24.33 46.32
C GLN A 1035 57.60 -23.70 45.32
N PHE A 1036 57.11 -22.82 44.43
CA PHE A 1036 57.88 -22.33 43.28
C PHE A 1036 58.02 -20.80 43.23
N GLY A 1037 57.42 -20.09 44.18
CA GLY A 1037 57.31 -18.63 44.15
C GLY A 1037 56.33 -18.14 43.09
N ARG A 1038 56.03 -16.84 43.10
CA ARG A 1038 55.07 -16.22 42.18
C ARG A 1038 55.52 -16.27 40.71
N ASP A 1039 56.83 -16.23 40.48
CA ASP A 1039 57.45 -16.39 39.15
C ASP A 1039 57.45 -17.84 38.64
N GLY A 1040 57.05 -18.81 39.49
CA GLY A 1040 56.94 -20.23 39.16
C GLY A 1040 55.52 -20.68 38.80
N LEU A 1041 54.55 -19.77 38.81
CA LEU A 1041 53.17 -20.05 38.39
C LEU A 1041 53.10 -20.36 36.88
N PRO A 1042 52.18 -21.21 36.41
CA PRO A 1042 52.08 -21.55 34.99
C PRO A 1042 51.92 -20.34 34.08
N PHE A 1043 51.25 -19.31 34.58
CA PHE A 1043 51.10 -18.02 33.93
C PHE A 1043 50.80 -16.95 34.98
N ASN A 1044 51.15 -15.70 34.67
CA ASN A 1044 50.68 -14.54 35.42
C ASN A 1044 50.71 -13.28 34.54
N SER A 1045 49.75 -12.39 34.76
CA SER A 1045 49.67 -11.09 34.11
C SER A 1045 50.15 -10.02 35.09
N LEU A 1046 51.08 -9.20 34.61
CA LEU A 1046 51.72 -8.10 35.34
C LEU A 1046 51.50 -6.79 34.58
N TYR A 1047 51.75 -5.65 35.22
CA TYR A 1047 51.94 -4.40 34.47
C TYR A 1047 53.16 -4.54 33.57
N GLY A 1048 53.21 -3.79 32.46
CA GLY A 1048 54.28 -3.94 31.49
C GLY A 1048 55.67 -3.50 31.99
N ASP A 1049 55.76 -2.85 33.15
CA ASP A 1049 57.03 -2.61 33.87
C ASP A 1049 57.46 -3.78 34.78
N GLY A 1050 56.70 -4.88 34.79
CA GLY A 1050 56.95 -6.08 35.57
C GLY A 1050 56.39 -6.06 37.00
N THR A 1051 55.72 -4.97 37.41
CA THR A 1051 55.07 -4.91 38.73
C THR A 1051 53.77 -5.72 38.77
N PRO A 1052 53.42 -6.34 39.91
CA PRO A 1052 52.15 -7.08 40.03
C PRO A 1052 50.93 -6.19 39.84
N ILE A 1053 49.88 -6.74 39.23
CA ILE A 1053 48.55 -6.12 39.18
C ILE A 1053 47.82 -6.43 40.50
N GLU A 1054 47.25 -5.42 41.13
CA GLU A 1054 46.49 -5.59 42.38
C GLU A 1054 45.22 -6.43 42.15
N ALA A 1055 44.83 -7.23 43.15
CA ALA A 1055 43.63 -8.07 43.07
C ALA A 1055 42.37 -7.24 42.78
N ASP A 1056 42.19 -6.13 43.50
CA ASP A 1056 41.08 -5.18 43.30
C ASP A 1056 41.02 -4.63 41.87
N THR A 1057 42.18 -4.42 41.23
CA THR A 1057 42.26 -3.98 39.83
C THR A 1057 41.72 -5.07 38.90
N VAL A 1058 42.10 -6.33 39.10
CA VAL A 1058 41.61 -7.47 38.31
C VAL A 1058 40.12 -7.70 38.54
N GLU A 1059 39.65 -7.61 39.79
CA GLU A 1059 38.23 -7.69 40.14
C GLU A 1059 37.42 -6.57 39.48
N THR A 1060 37.95 -5.35 39.46
CA THR A 1060 37.31 -4.21 38.77
C THR A 1060 37.20 -4.46 37.27
N ILE A 1061 38.27 -4.95 36.64
CA ILE A 1061 38.27 -5.31 35.21
C ILE A 1061 37.20 -6.38 34.93
N ASN A 1062 37.13 -7.42 35.75
CA ASN A 1062 36.13 -8.48 35.63
C ASN A 1062 34.69 -7.97 35.82
N ALA A 1063 34.48 -7.08 36.80
CA ALA A 1063 33.17 -6.49 37.05
C ALA A 1063 32.72 -5.59 35.89
N VAL A 1064 33.63 -4.81 35.30
CA VAL A 1064 33.33 -4.00 34.11
C VAL A 1064 32.98 -4.89 32.93
N TYR A 1065 33.80 -5.91 32.64
CA TYR A 1065 33.48 -6.90 31.60
C TYR A 1065 32.07 -7.46 31.79
N GLU A 1066 31.76 -7.98 32.98
CA GLU A 1066 30.44 -8.56 33.30
C GLU A 1066 29.28 -7.56 33.13
N SER A 1067 29.52 -6.28 33.45
CA SER A 1067 28.48 -5.24 33.35
C SER A 1067 28.04 -4.96 31.91
N VAL A 1068 28.94 -5.14 30.92
CA VAL A 1068 28.69 -4.89 29.49
C VAL A 1068 28.57 -6.17 28.66
N THR A 1069 28.74 -7.35 29.28
CA THR A 1069 28.61 -8.63 28.58
C THR A 1069 27.21 -8.82 27.99
N GLN A 1070 27.20 -9.14 26.70
CA GLN A 1070 26.09 -9.59 25.90
C GLN A 1070 26.01 -11.12 25.89
N ARG A 1071 24.79 -11.67 25.95
CA ARG A 1071 24.55 -13.11 26.10
C ARG A 1071 23.44 -13.61 25.18
N GLU A 1072 23.75 -14.62 24.38
CA GLU A 1072 22.74 -15.35 23.61
C GLU A 1072 23.03 -16.86 23.68
N PRO A 1073 22.06 -17.70 24.06
CA PRO A 1073 22.22 -19.15 24.05
C PRO A 1073 22.44 -19.70 22.65
N TRP A 1074 23.29 -20.73 22.55
CA TRP A 1074 23.52 -21.47 21.33
C TRP A 1074 22.33 -22.36 20.96
N CYS A 1075 22.03 -22.45 19.66
CA CYS A 1075 21.24 -23.52 19.07
C CYS A 1075 22.12 -24.44 18.20
N ASP A 1076 21.65 -25.66 17.95
CA ASP A 1076 22.30 -26.57 17.01
C ASP A 1076 22.32 -25.95 15.61
N GLY A 1077 23.50 -25.90 15.01
CA GLY A 1077 23.71 -25.36 13.66
C GLY A 1077 23.93 -23.85 13.57
N ASP A 1078 24.03 -23.15 14.69
CA ASP A 1078 24.34 -21.71 14.73
C ASP A 1078 25.79 -21.42 14.30
N LEU A 1079 26.01 -20.23 13.76
CA LEU A 1079 27.32 -19.67 13.42
C LEU A 1079 27.48 -18.29 14.06
N MET A 1080 28.62 -18.02 14.70
CA MET A 1080 28.95 -16.71 15.23
C MET A 1080 30.24 -16.18 14.59
N ILE A 1081 30.22 -14.95 14.13
CA ILE A 1081 31.39 -14.23 13.60
C ILE A 1081 31.68 -13.08 14.57
N VAL A 1082 32.91 -13.00 15.06
CA VAL A 1082 33.32 -12.06 16.09
C VAL A 1082 34.59 -11.33 15.66
N ASP A 1083 34.60 -10.01 15.77
CA ASP A 1083 35.78 -9.18 15.68
C ASP A 1083 36.63 -9.33 16.94
N ASN A 1084 37.79 -9.98 16.80
CA ASN A 1084 38.65 -10.34 17.92
C ASN A 1084 39.29 -9.12 18.62
N ILE A 1085 39.28 -7.94 18.01
CA ILE A 1085 39.83 -6.71 18.62
C ILE A 1085 38.72 -5.93 19.34
N ARG A 1086 37.52 -5.91 18.77
CA ARG A 1086 36.37 -5.18 19.32
C ARG A 1086 35.57 -5.96 20.33
N MET A 1087 35.66 -7.29 20.34
CA MET A 1087 34.88 -8.13 21.23
C MET A 1087 35.77 -9.10 22.01
N ALA A 1088 35.71 -9.01 23.34
CA ALA A 1088 36.24 -10.05 24.22
C ALA A 1088 35.18 -11.15 24.39
N HIS A 1089 35.59 -12.42 24.42
CA HIS A 1089 34.68 -13.55 24.63
C HIS A 1089 34.99 -14.34 25.90
N SER A 1090 33.96 -14.99 26.44
CA SER A 1090 34.03 -15.91 27.58
C SER A 1090 33.32 -17.22 27.29
N ARG A 1091 33.39 -18.16 28.23
CA ARG A 1091 32.56 -19.36 28.22
C ARG A 1091 31.94 -19.57 29.59
N GLU A 1092 30.62 -19.58 29.66
CA GLU A 1092 29.89 -19.86 30.90
C GLU A 1092 29.87 -21.37 31.22
N PRO A 1093 29.67 -21.74 32.50
CA PRO A 1093 29.44 -23.12 32.90
C PRO A 1093 28.27 -23.77 32.16
N TYR A 1094 28.36 -25.08 31.91
CA TYR A 1094 27.32 -25.84 31.20
C TYR A 1094 27.18 -27.28 31.69
N THR A 1095 26.05 -27.87 31.32
CA THR A 1095 25.72 -29.28 31.58
C THR A 1095 25.49 -30.04 30.28
N GLY A 1096 25.82 -31.33 30.29
CA GLY A 1096 25.69 -32.20 29.11
C GLY A 1096 26.85 -32.07 28.12
N GLN A 1097 26.61 -32.48 26.88
CA GLN A 1097 27.62 -32.39 25.81
C GLN A 1097 27.49 -31.07 25.06
N ARG A 1098 28.64 -30.46 24.73
CA ARG A 1098 28.75 -29.22 23.95
C ARG A 1098 29.84 -29.40 22.90
N GLU A 1099 29.55 -29.05 21.66
CA GLU A 1099 30.49 -29.12 20.56
C GLU A 1099 30.47 -27.80 19.78
N VAL A 1100 31.43 -26.93 20.08
CA VAL A 1100 31.65 -25.66 19.39
C VAL A 1100 33.03 -25.68 18.76
N LEU A 1101 33.05 -25.41 17.46
CA LEU A 1101 34.24 -25.43 16.61
C LEU A 1101 34.69 -23.99 16.37
N VAL A 1102 35.99 -23.75 16.37
CA VAL A 1102 36.55 -22.40 16.32
C VAL A 1102 37.58 -22.30 15.20
N SER A 1103 37.44 -21.29 14.36
CA SER A 1103 38.43 -20.89 13.36
C SER A 1103 38.93 -19.48 13.64
N MET A 1104 40.25 -19.33 13.65
CA MET A 1104 40.96 -18.05 13.76
C MET A 1104 41.38 -17.63 12.37
N ALA A 1105 40.95 -16.46 11.90
CA ALA A 1105 41.17 -16.05 10.51
C ALA A 1105 41.41 -14.55 10.36
N GLY A 1106 41.92 -14.18 9.18
CA GLY A 1106 42.24 -12.78 8.84
C GLY A 1106 43.44 -12.27 9.66
N PRO A 1107 44.68 -12.65 9.34
CA PRO A 1107 45.86 -12.23 10.10
C PRO A 1107 46.00 -10.70 10.11
N VAL A 1108 46.20 -10.14 11.31
CA VAL A 1108 46.50 -8.73 11.55
C VAL A 1108 47.75 -8.62 12.40
N ARG A 1109 48.63 -7.68 12.03
CA ARG A 1109 49.85 -7.41 12.80
C ARG A 1109 49.61 -6.30 13.81
N LEU A 1110 50.22 -6.44 14.97
CA LEU A 1110 50.15 -5.46 16.05
C LEU A 1110 50.53 -4.05 15.59
N ALA A 1111 51.55 -3.92 14.73
CA ALA A 1111 52.01 -2.63 14.21
C ALA A 1111 50.94 -1.89 13.39
N ASP A 1112 50.02 -2.62 12.75
CA ASP A 1112 48.93 -2.04 11.95
C ASP A 1112 47.81 -1.47 12.85
N CYS A 1113 47.83 -1.79 14.16
CA CYS A 1113 46.82 -1.41 15.15
C CYS A 1113 47.23 -0.23 16.05
N ARG A 1114 48.28 0.53 15.70
CA ARG A 1114 48.76 1.72 16.43
C ARG A 1114 48.68 1.56 17.96
N PRO A 1115 49.43 0.62 18.57
CA PRO A 1115 49.38 0.39 20.01
C PRO A 1115 49.64 1.69 20.78
N ALA A 1116 48.91 1.91 21.87
CA ALA A 1116 49.08 3.10 22.71
C ALA A 1116 50.45 3.18 23.41
N LEU A 1117 51.27 2.12 23.31
CA LEU A 1117 52.61 2.04 23.87
C LEU A 1117 53.66 2.32 22.77
N GLU A 1118 54.25 3.52 22.79
CA GLU A 1118 55.15 4.03 21.73
C GLU A 1118 56.42 3.16 21.51
N ASP A 1119 56.91 2.44 22.53
CA ASP A 1119 58.08 1.57 22.41
C ASP A 1119 57.76 0.20 21.73
N LEU A 1120 56.50 -0.06 21.38
CA LEU A 1120 56.04 -1.30 20.71
C LEU A 1120 55.65 -1.09 19.24
N THR A 1121 55.64 0.15 18.73
CA THR A 1121 55.49 0.48 17.30
C THR A 1121 56.82 0.38 16.59
#